data_AF-A0A449B721-F1
#
_entry.id   AF-A0A449B721-F1
#
_cell.length_a   1.000
_cell.length_b   1.000
_cell.length_c   1.000
_cell.angle_alpha   90.00
_cell.angle_beta   90.00
_cell.angle_gamma   90.00
#
_symmetry.space_group_name_H-M   'P 1'
#
loop_
_entity.id
_entity.type
_entity.pdbx_description
1 polymer ?
#
loop_
_entity_poly.entity_id
_entity_poly.type
_entity_poly.pdbx_seq_one_letter_code
_entity_poly.pdbx_strand_id
1 'polypeptide(L)'
;MKRSEKFNYFTQDKDPVEKRKKLLRKIWKWFKVTILVLILGTTLTGCVQSFVLKTSNNTGAGFEFTRSREHIGPKVTVLQDESKQLELPASGNETETTKININTYKVNTNVNPYISDETVLSGIRKQLNGESGHLGYYGRDNSYSSAIVLNNDLSTVYNKNNKYLVAAIRSQKASAAELPDYEFVNDIKDIYFFNYYYNWASSNRTFIKYLKTEVKDGETETNTTNASEALKDGLISVTWVSGLSKVASYTDEKISEVTADTDAEKYQKQQKLLLNQFNRDVLQLFYDKTFSADSDFVKHLGKDPSLFLKEKIDQAKQSVAEHKNVLFTLTAKEEVLLKKYIELMSSWFALTGYLWTENSVVQSSQIVESAQDTDAVKASEYTEKYNYDKNLIKIGEPVNKLAFQDNTTLLNVSSWGQAWKYGPFYGFFVYPTAFVINEISRGIGSLSGWGTIIVLFIVTILIRSVVFGLTFKSTAKMSAQEELKSKRAAIEAKYVGFENNKAMKARKAQELQALNKKYNITFFDTVGSQFMTLPIFITMWRAIQIIPSIKSTQWLGINFGSTSYQKVGEGQYVYLIVLILAILIQLISSLLPILLNRKRFKERTSIAQRQALKKQERTQHIMVIVFTLFVIMFTAGVQIYWIFTGIFTIIQTLVMWRVKKTQWFKERYSLKALARK
;
A
#
# COMPACT_ATOMS: atom_id res chain seq x y z
N MET A 1 -27.01 -59.11 44.73
CA MET A 1 -25.56 -59.10 45.06
C MET A 1 -24.83 -58.09 44.18
N LYS A 2 -24.24 -57.04 44.75
CA LYS A 2 -23.37 -56.11 44.00
C LYS A 2 -21.99 -56.77 43.82
N ARG A 3 -21.61 -57.05 42.58
CA ARG A 3 -20.32 -57.66 42.23
C ARG A 3 -19.19 -56.69 42.60
N SER A 4 -18.24 -57.16 43.40
CA SER A 4 -17.08 -56.38 43.86
C SER A 4 -16.20 -55.96 42.67
N GLU A 5 -15.84 -54.67 42.59
CA GLU A 5 -14.98 -54.11 41.54
C GLU A 5 -13.59 -54.79 41.45
N LYS A 6 -13.18 -55.52 42.51
CA LYS A 6 -11.89 -56.25 42.55
C LYS A 6 -11.82 -57.46 41.62
N PHE A 7 -12.94 -57.92 41.03
CA PHE A 7 -12.98 -59.05 40.09
C PHE A 7 -12.92 -58.65 38.61
N ASN A 8 -12.93 -57.35 38.28
CA ASN A 8 -12.86 -56.88 36.89
C ASN A 8 -11.45 -56.98 36.27
N TYR A 9 -10.42 -57.26 37.08
CA TYR A 9 -9.03 -57.40 36.61
C TYR A 9 -8.84 -58.54 35.60
N PHE A 10 -9.62 -59.62 35.70
CA PHE A 10 -9.48 -60.81 34.84
C PHE A 10 -10.34 -60.81 33.57
N THR A 11 -11.16 -59.77 33.34
CA THR A 11 -12.09 -59.70 32.20
C THR A 11 -11.86 -58.52 31.24
N GLN A 12 -11.04 -57.55 31.62
CA GLN A 12 -10.83 -56.30 30.84
C GLN A 12 -10.31 -56.49 29.41
N ASP A 13 -9.53 -57.54 29.12
CA ASP A 13 -9.02 -57.78 27.75
C ASP A 13 -9.91 -58.71 26.90
N LYS A 14 -10.97 -59.30 27.49
CA LYS A 14 -11.91 -60.20 26.79
C LYS A 14 -13.32 -59.62 26.55
N ASP A 15 -13.66 -58.47 27.16
CA ASP A 15 -14.94 -57.80 26.89
C ASP A 15 -14.93 -57.08 25.51
N PRO A 16 -15.75 -57.51 24.54
CA PRO A 16 -15.83 -56.89 23.21
C PRO A 16 -16.26 -55.42 23.26
N VAL A 17 -17.04 -55.00 24.27
CA VAL A 17 -17.46 -53.59 24.45
C VAL A 17 -16.28 -52.73 24.92
N GLU A 18 -15.48 -53.24 25.85
CA GLU A 18 -14.30 -52.54 26.36
C GLU A 18 -13.19 -52.48 25.30
N LYS A 19 -13.03 -53.55 24.50
CA LYS A 19 -12.14 -53.58 23.33
C LYS A 19 -12.58 -52.58 22.25
N ARG A 20 -13.88 -52.47 21.94
CA ARG A 20 -14.43 -51.46 21.01
C ARG A 20 -14.24 -50.04 21.54
N LYS A 21 -14.48 -49.80 22.84
CA LYS A 21 -14.21 -48.49 23.48
C LYS A 21 -12.71 -48.13 23.45
N LYS A 22 -11.81 -49.08 23.70
CA LYS A 22 -10.35 -48.90 23.63
C LYS A 22 -9.90 -48.61 22.18
N LEU A 23 -10.46 -49.32 21.20
CA LEU A 23 -10.24 -49.07 19.77
C LEU A 23 -10.76 -47.67 19.37
N LEU A 24 -11.99 -47.31 19.72
CA LEU A 24 -12.57 -45.98 19.44
C LEU A 24 -11.76 -44.86 20.08
N ARG A 25 -11.29 -45.03 21.34
CA ARG A 25 -10.38 -44.07 21.99
C ARG A 25 -9.06 -43.95 21.25
N LYS A 26 -8.51 -45.05 20.74
CA LYS A 26 -7.26 -45.07 19.95
C LYS A 26 -7.45 -44.41 18.59
N ILE A 27 -8.55 -44.71 17.88
CA ILE A 27 -8.93 -44.06 16.61
C ILE A 27 -9.12 -42.57 16.84
N TRP A 28 -9.90 -42.17 17.84
CA TRP A 28 -10.12 -40.76 18.18
C TRP A 28 -8.84 -40.02 18.58
N LYS A 29 -7.92 -40.70 19.28
CA LYS A 29 -6.60 -40.16 19.60
C LYS A 29 -5.79 -39.93 18.32
N TRP A 30 -5.72 -40.90 17.42
CA TRP A 30 -5.00 -40.76 16.16
C TRP A 30 -5.64 -39.71 15.24
N PHE A 31 -6.96 -39.69 15.13
CA PHE A 31 -7.71 -38.66 14.40
C PHE A 31 -7.36 -37.25 14.90
N LYS A 32 -7.35 -37.03 16.22
CA LYS A 32 -6.93 -35.75 16.81
C LYS A 32 -5.49 -35.39 16.48
N VAL A 33 -4.57 -36.37 16.56
CA VAL A 33 -3.15 -36.15 16.22
C VAL A 33 -3.02 -35.78 14.75
N THR A 34 -3.67 -36.52 13.85
CA THR A 34 -3.64 -36.27 12.40
C THR A 34 -4.20 -34.90 12.05
N ILE A 35 -5.36 -34.52 12.59
CA ILE A 35 -5.92 -33.16 12.39
C ILE A 35 -4.94 -32.09 12.85
N LEU A 36 -4.32 -32.28 14.02
CA LEU A 36 -3.45 -31.28 14.59
C LEU A 36 -2.14 -31.15 13.78
N VAL A 37 -1.58 -32.27 13.31
CA VAL A 37 -0.43 -32.27 12.39
C VAL A 37 -0.80 -31.60 11.06
N LEU A 38 -1.99 -31.85 10.53
CA LEU A 38 -2.49 -31.21 9.31
C LEU A 38 -2.61 -29.70 9.50
N ILE A 39 -3.30 -29.25 10.56
CA ILE A 39 -3.43 -27.82 10.89
C ILE A 39 -2.04 -27.17 11.02
N LEU A 40 -1.10 -27.84 11.68
CA LEU A 40 0.25 -27.32 11.88
C LEU A 40 1.02 -27.24 10.56
N GLY A 41 0.94 -28.27 9.71
CA GLY A 41 1.56 -28.28 8.38
C GLY A 41 0.97 -27.21 7.47
N THR A 42 -0.37 -27.08 7.43
CA THR A 42 -1.05 -26.03 6.65
C THR A 42 -0.74 -24.63 7.18
N THR A 43 -0.58 -24.48 8.49
CA THR A 43 -0.22 -23.20 9.09
C THR A 43 1.19 -22.81 8.71
N LEU A 44 2.18 -23.69 8.88
CA LEU A 44 3.58 -23.36 8.58
C LEU A 44 3.79 -23.02 7.11
N THR A 45 3.17 -23.79 6.20
CA THR A 45 3.16 -23.48 4.76
C THR A 45 2.45 -22.16 4.48
N GLY A 46 1.29 -21.94 5.10
CA GLY A 46 0.54 -20.69 5.04
C GLY A 46 1.31 -19.46 5.51
N CYS A 47 2.12 -19.58 6.57
CA CYS A 47 2.99 -18.53 7.05
C CYS A 47 3.95 -18.08 5.94
N VAL A 48 4.65 -19.04 5.33
CA VAL A 48 5.62 -18.76 4.24
C VAL A 48 4.90 -18.19 3.02
N GLN A 49 3.80 -18.81 2.58
CA GLN A 49 3.00 -18.36 1.44
C GLN A 49 2.47 -16.94 1.62
N SER A 50 2.10 -16.57 2.85
CA SER A 50 1.68 -15.21 3.15
C SER A 50 2.80 -14.22 2.80
N PHE A 51 4.04 -14.46 3.19
CA PHE A 51 5.14 -13.55 2.82
C PHE A 51 5.47 -13.52 1.32
N VAL A 52 5.13 -14.56 0.55
CA VAL A 52 5.37 -14.61 -0.90
C VAL A 52 4.30 -13.87 -1.69
N LEU A 53 3.04 -13.93 -1.25
CA LEU A 53 1.94 -13.24 -1.94
C LEU A 53 2.00 -11.75 -1.68
N LYS A 54 2.32 -11.00 -2.75
CA LYS A 54 2.40 -9.54 -2.75
C LYS A 54 1.04 -8.93 -2.41
N THR A 55 1.06 -8.00 -1.47
CA THR A 55 -0.10 -7.21 -1.07
C THR A 55 0.17 -5.75 -1.40
N SER A 56 -0.88 -4.98 -1.64
CA SER A 56 -0.80 -3.52 -1.70
C SER A 56 -1.63 -2.92 -0.58
N ASN A 57 -1.17 -1.79 -0.06
CA ASN A 57 -1.94 -0.96 0.86
C ASN A 57 -3.09 -0.26 0.13
N ASN A 58 -3.02 -0.14 -1.20
CA ASN A 58 -4.07 0.44 -2.03
C ASN A 58 -5.15 -0.60 -2.36
N THR A 59 -6.38 -0.13 -2.55
CA THR A 59 -7.47 -0.93 -3.13
C THR A 59 -7.27 -1.11 -4.64
N GLY A 60 -7.89 -2.14 -5.22
CA GLY A 60 -7.78 -2.46 -6.64
C GLY A 60 -6.37 -2.92 -7.07
N ALA A 61 -5.52 -3.26 -6.11
CA ALA A 61 -4.15 -3.71 -6.33
C ALA A 61 -3.70 -4.74 -5.28
N GLY A 62 -2.74 -5.57 -5.65
CA GLY A 62 -2.25 -6.67 -4.83
C GLY A 62 -3.28 -7.79 -4.65
N PHE A 63 -3.03 -8.66 -3.67
CA PHE A 63 -3.94 -9.73 -3.34
C PHE A 63 -5.19 -9.21 -2.61
N GLU A 64 -6.37 -9.40 -3.20
CA GLU A 64 -7.65 -8.91 -2.67
C GLU A 64 -8.71 -10.01 -2.55
N PHE A 65 -9.62 -9.83 -1.59
CA PHE A 65 -10.81 -10.65 -1.41
C PHE A 65 -12.07 -9.83 -1.71
N THR A 66 -12.87 -10.26 -2.68
CA THR A 66 -14.18 -9.65 -2.99
C THR A 66 -15.27 -10.73 -2.97
N ARG A 67 -16.55 -10.34 -2.87
CA ARG A 67 -17.65 -11.31 -2.88
C ARG A 67 -17.84 -11.98 -4.23
N SER A 68 -17.71 -11.20 -5.29
CA SER A 68 -17.78 -11.67 -6.67
C SER A 68 -16.76 -10.91 -7.50
N ARG A 69 -16.56 -11.38 -8.74
CA ARG A 69 -15.70 -10.67 -9.69
C ARG A 69 -16.27 -9.31 -10.06
N GLU A 70 -17.58 -9.08 -9.90
CA GLU A 70 -18.27 -7.82 -10.20
C GLU A 70 -17.95 -6.71 -9.19
N HIS A 71 -17.59 -7.09 -7.96
CA HIS A 71 -17.25 -6.19 -6.86
C HIS A 71 -15.77 -5.79 -6.82
N ILE A 72 -15.00 -6.19 -7.83
CA ILE A 72 -13.63 -5.72 -8.00
C ILE A 72 -13.71 -4.25 -8.45
N GLY A 73 -13.11 -3.35 -7.66
CA GLY A 73 -12.93 -1.94 -7.97
C GLY A 73 -11.52 -1.66 -8.51
N PRO A 74 -11.32 -0.57 -9.27
CA PRO A 74 -10.01 -0.22 -9.79
C PRO A 74 -9.14 0.37 -8.67
N LYS A 75 -7.83 0.50 -8.91
CA LYS A 75 -7.00 1.34 -8.04
C LYS A 75 -7.39 2.79 -8.26
N VAL A 76 -7.74 3.49 -7.19
CA VAL A 76 -8.22 4.86 -7.24
C VAL A 76 -7.18 5.83 -6.69
N THR A 77 -6.99 6.95 -7.38
CA THR A 77 -6.15 8.07 -6.92
C THR A 77 -7.05 9.26 -6.63
N VAL A 78 -6.94 9.82 -5.43
CA VAL A 78 -7.63 11.07 -5.08
C VAL A 78 -6.72 12.23 -5.44
N LEU A 79 -7.18 13.08 -6.34
CA LEU A 79 -6.60 14.39 -6.62
C LEU A 79 -7.30 15.42 -5.73
N GLN A 80 -6.52 15.99 -4.82
CA GLN A 80 -6.98 17.01 -3.89
C GLN A 80 -6.66 18.39 -4.45
N ASP A 81 -7.69 19.25 -4.50
CA ASP A 81 -7.55 20.66 -4.82
C ASP A 81 -6.56 21.30 -3.84
N GLU A 82 -5.65 22.07 -4.40
CA GLU A 82 -4.65 22.86 -3.68
C GLU A 82 -4.57 24.23 -4.34
N SER A 83 -5.00 25.27 -3.63
CA SER A 83 -4.78 26.65 -4.06
C SER A 83 -3.38 27.08 -3.64
N LYS A 84 -2.56 27.49 -4.60
CA LYS A 84 -1.24 28.09 -4.36
C LYS A 84 -1.31 29.57 -4.68
N GLN A 85 -0.85 30.41 -3.74
CA GLN A 85 -0.67 31.82 -4.02
C GLN A 85 0.54 32.03 -4.92
N LEU A 86 0.36 32.81 -5.98
CA LEU A 86 1.43 33.32 -6.82
C LEU A 86 1.44 34.85 -6.71
N GLU A 87 2.62 35.40 -6.43
CA GLU A 87 2.84 36.85 -6.43
C GLU A 87 3.21 37.30 -7.83
N LEU A 88 2.47 38.27 -8.35
CA LEU A 88 2.69 38.87 -9.66
C LEU A 88 3.21 40.31 -9.47
N PRO A 89 4.24 40.74 -10.21
CA PRO A 89 4.67 42.13 -10.20
C PRO A 89 3.58 43.05 -10.75
N ALA A 90 3.42 44.23 -10.15
CA ALA A 90 2.54 45.28 -10.63
C ALA A 90 3.07 45.87 -11.94
N SER A 91 2.18 46.51 -12.70
CA SER A 91 2.52 47.08 -14.01
C SER A 91 3.63 48.13 -13.89
N GLY A 92 4.86 47.79 -14.28
CA GLY A 92 5.98 48.72 -14.41
C GLY A 92 6.89 48.89 -13.19
N ASN A 93 6.68 48.17 -12.07
CA ASN A 93 7.58 48.23 -10.92
C ASN A 93 7.64 46.88 -10.17
N GLU A 94 8.84 46.38 -9.86
CA GLU A 94 9.05 45.07 -9.21
C GLU A 94 8.70 45.07 -7.70
N THR A 95 8.56 46.25 -7.09
CA THR A 95 8.36 46.40 -5.64
C THR A 95 6.90 46.26 -5.19
N GLU A 96 5.93 46.49 -6.08
CA GLU A 96 4.51 46.30 -5.81
C GLU A 96 4.05 44.97 -6.40
N THR A 97 3.36 44.14 -5.62
CA THR A 97 2.89 42.82 -6.09
C THR A 97 1.40 42.61 -5.85
N THR A 98 0.75 41.91 -6.79
CA THR A 98 -0.62 41.42 -6.66
C THR A 98 -0.58 39.91 -6.44
N LYS A 99 -1.38 39.41 -5.51
CA LYS A 99 -1.49 37.97 -5.23
C LYS A 99 -2.64 37.37 -6.00
N ILE A 100 -2.37 36.29 -6.73
CA ILE A 100 -3.41 35.48 -7.39
C ILE A 100 -3.42 34.07 -6.83
N ASN A 101 -4.58 33.40 -6.90
CA ASN A 101 -4.70 32.01 -6.51
C ASN A 101 -4.63 31.11 -7.74
N ILE A 102 -3.75 30.12 -7.72
CA ILE A 102 -3.65 29.10 -8.75
C ILE A 102 -4.20 27.81 -8.17
N ASN A 103 -5.32 27.37 -8.72
CA ASN A 103 -5.88 26.06 -8.41
C ASN A 103 -5.02 24.98 -9.04
N THR A 104 -4.41 24.16 -8.22
CA THR A 104 -3.60 23.00 -8.62
C THR A 104 -4.16 21.74 -7.95
N TYR A 105 -3.61 20.58 -8.32
CA TYR A 105 -4.03 19.30 -7.76
C TYR A 105 -2.81 18.53 -7.28
N LYS A 106 -2.93 17.95 -6.08
CA LYS A 106 -1.94 17.01 -5.55
C LYS A 106 -2.58 15.66 -5.26
N VAL A 107 -1.78 14.60 -5.35
CA VAL A 107 -2.23 13.27 -4.95
C VAL A 107 -2.37 13.23 -3.43
N ASN A 108 -3.56 12.91 -2.94
CA ASN A 108 -3.79 12.69 -1.52
C ASN A 108 -3.41 11.25 -1.14
N THR A 109 -2.21 11.09 -0.57
CA THR A 109 -1.66 9.78 -0.18
C THR A 109 -2.26 9.23 1.12
N ASN A 110 -3.17 9.97 1.76
CA ASN A 110 -3.84 9.55 3.00
C ASN A 110 -5.17 8.87 2.73
N VAL A 111 -5.72 9.03 1.54
CA VAL A 111 -7.01 8.45 1.18
C VAL A 111 -6.77 7.28 0.24
N ASN A 112 -7.52 6.21 0.45
CA ASN A 112 -7.47 4.99 -0.36
C ASN A 112 -8.90 4.57 -0.70
N PRO A 113 -9.59 5.23 -1.64
CA PRO A 113 -11.01 5.01 -1.87
C PRO A 113 -11.29 3.57 -2.33
N TYR A 114 -12.45 3.04 -1.95
CA TYR A 114 -12.97 1.80 -2.50
C TYR A 114 -14.30 2.08 -3.18
N ILE A 115 -14.33 1.97 -4.51
CA ILE A 115 -15.56 2.06 -5.28
C ILE A 115 -16.35 0.78 -5.05
N SER A 116 -17.43 0.89 -4.28
CA SER A 116 -18.30 -0.22 -3.91
C SER A 116 -19.72 -0.11 -4.47
N ASP A 117 -20.06 1.05 -5.05
CA ASP A 117 -21.35 1.29 -5.69
C ASP A 117 -21.48 0.40 -6.94
N GLU A 118 -22.53 -0.42 -6.98
CA GLU A 118 -22.75 -1.39 -8.05
C GLU A 118 -23.04 -0.71 -9.41
N THR A 119 -23.67 0.46 -9.41
CA THR A 119 -23.98 1.21 -10.64
C THR A 119 -22.71 1.79 -11.25
N VAL A 120 -21.83 2.35 -10.40
CA VAL A 120 -20.53 2.88 -10.82
C VAL A 120 -19.63 1.73 -11.31
N LEU A 121 -19.56 0.62 -10.57
CA LEU A 121 -18.77 -0.55 -10.97
C LEU A 121 -19.29 -1.19 -12.28
N SER A 122 -20.60 -1.22 -12.49
CA SER A 122 -21.20 -1.69 -13.73
C SER A 122 -20.83 -0.78 -14.91
N GLY A 123 -20.89 0.54 -14.73
CA GLY A 123 -20.45 1.52 -15.72
C GLY A 123 -18.97 1.39 -16.08
N ILE A 124 -18.10 1.30 -15.07
CA ILE A 124 -16.65 1.08 -15.25
C ILE A 124 -16.40 -0.23 -16.01
N ARG A 125 -17.08 -1.31 -15.64
CA ARG A 125 -16.95 -2.61 -16.32
C ARG A 125 -17.35 -2.52 -17.77
N LYS A 126 -18.49 -1.89 -18.06
CA LYS A 126 -18.97 -1.70 -19.42
C LYS A 126 -17.92 -0.98 -20.26
N GLN A 127 -17.32 0.09 -19.73
CA GLN A 127 -16.27 0.84 -20.42
C GLN A 127 -14.97 0.02 -20.61
N LEU A 128 -14.51 -0.69 -19.58
CA LEU A 128 -13.22 -1.40 -19.63
C LEU A 128 -13.26 -2.78 -20.31
N ASN A 129 -14.45 -3.38 -20.41
CA ASN A 129 -14.63 -4.72 -20.96
C ASN A 129 -15.48 -4.75 -22.23
N GLY A 130 -16.09 -3.62 -22.62
CA GLY A 130 -17.02 -3.57 -23.74
C GLY A 130 -18.13 -4.63 -23.61
N GLU A 131 -18.44 -5.30 -24.72
CA GLU A 131 -19.43 -6.38 -24.79
C GLU A 131 -19.01 -7.65 -24.04
N SER A 132 -17.72 -7.81 -23.71
CA SER A 132 -17.21 -8.99 -23.01
C SER A 132 -17.62 -9.03 -21.53
N GLY A 133 -18.14 -7.95 -20.96
CA GLY A 133 -18.68 -7.93 -19.58
C GLY A 133 -17.71 -8.54 -18.55
N HIS A 134 -18.13 -9.55 -17.80
CA HIS A 134 -17.28 -10.22 -16.80
C HIS A 134 -16.15 -11.10 -17.38
N LEU A 135 -16.18 -11.37 -18.69
CA LEU A 135 -15.15 -12.07 -19.45
C LEU A 135 -14.09 -11.12 -20.00
N GLY A 136 -14.26 -9.80 -19.89
CA GLY A 136 -13.28 -8.84 -20.38
C GLY A 136 -11.97 -8.79 -19.56
N TYR A 137 -11.19 -7.76 -19.82
CA TYR A 137 -9.85 -7.51 -19.28
C TYR A 137 -9.83 -7.17 -17.80
N TYR A 138 -10.71 -6.26 -17.40
CA TYR A 138 -10.81 -5.73 -16.06
C TYR A 138 -11.40 -6.75 -15.08
N GLY A 139 -10.79 -6.86 -13.89
CA GLY A 139 -11.15 -7.84 -12.86
C GLY A 139 -10.58 -9.24 -13.10
N ARG A 140 -9.60 -9.39 -14.02
CA ARG A 140 -8.77 -10.60 -14.14
C ARG A 140 -7.51 -10.48 -13.30
N ASP A 141 -6.99 -11.63 -12.87
CA ASP A 141 -5.70 -11.70 -12.19
C ASP A 141 -4.57 -11.20 -13.10
N ASN A 142 -3.55 -10.63 -12.46
CA ASN A 142 -2.39 -10.03 -13.11
C ASN A 142 -2.75 -8.83 -13.99
N SER A 143 -3.72 -8.04 -13.54
CA SER A 143 -4.09 -6.75 -14.14
C SER A 143 -3.59 -5.59 -13.31
N TYR A 144 -3.32 -4.47 -13.97
CA TYR A 144 -3.20 -3.16 -13.37
C TYR A 144 -4.46 -2.37 -13.74
N SER A 145 -4.88 -1.49 -12.85
CA SER A 145 -5.92 -0.51 -13.13
C SER A 145 -5.52 0.83 -12.53
N SER A 146 -6.08 1.90 -13.07
CA SER A 146 -5.97 3.24 -12.50
C SER A 146 -7.25 4.01 -12.78
N ALA A 147 -7.76 4.67 -11.76
CA ALA A 147 -8.93 5.55 -11.80
C ALA A 147 -8.63 6.83 -11.03
N ILE A 148 -9.28 7.92 -11.41
CA ILE A 148 -9.13 9.23 -10.77
C ILE A 148 -10.42 9.64 -10.06
N VAL A 149 -10.26 10.23 -8.89
CA VAL A 149 -11.32 10.89 -8.13
C VAL A 149 -10.87 12.29 -7.76
N LEU A 150 -11.79 13.25 -7.82
CA LEU A 150 -11.57 14.60 -7.30
C LEU A 150 -12.14 14.70 -5.89
N ASN A 151 -11.52 15.55 -5.06
CA ASN A 151 -11.82 15.86 -3.65
C ASN A 151 -13.24 15.60 -3.12
N ASN A 152 -14.28 15.86 -3.91
CA ASN A 152 -15.65 16.04 -3.44
C ASN A 152 -16.48 14.76 -3.34
N ASP A 153 -16.07 13.65 -3.97
CA ASP A 153 -16.83 12.40 -3.91
C ASP A 153 -15.94 11.16 -4.00
N LEU A 154 -15.58 10.60 -2.85
CA LEU A 154 -14.76 9.39 -2.74
C LEU A 154 -15.50 8.10 -3.18
N SER A 155 -16.80 8.19 -3.46
CA SER A 155 -17.64 7.04 -3.81
C SER A 155 -17.80 6.84 -5.32
N THR A 156 -17.55 7.87 -6.12
CA THR A 156 -17.58 7.80 -7.59
C THR A 156 -16.19 7.95 -8.19
N VAL A 157 -15.99 7.43 -9.40
CA VAL A 157 -14.84 7.81 -10.26
C VAL A 157 -15.21 9.09 -11.01
N TYR A 158 -14.23 9.95 -11.31
CA TYR A 158 -14.45 11.15 -12.12
C TYR A 158 -15.19 10.76 -13.41
N ASN A 159 -16.40 11.29 -13.53
CA ASN A 159 -17.31 10.97 -14.62
C ASN A 159 -17.74 12.25 -15.33
N LYS A 160 -17.69 12.24 -16.66
CA LYS A 160 -18.27 13.27 -17.51
C LYS A 160 -18.98 12.57 -18.66
N ASN A 161 -20.21 12.96 -18.95
CA ASN A 161 -21.03 12.38 -20.03
C ASN A 161 -21.14 10.84 -19.96
N ASN A 162 -21.30 10.27 -18.76
CA ASN A 162 -21.35 8.83 -18.50
C ASN A 162 -20.06 8.05 -18.79
N LYS A 163 -18.93 8.74 -19.00
CA LYS A 163 -17.60 8.13 -19.17
C LYS A 163 -16.76 8.33 -17.92
N TYR A 164 -16.07 7.30 -17.48
CA TYR A 164 -15.25 7.29 -16.27
C TYR A 164 -13.77 7.44 -16.62
N LEU A 165 -13.02 8.26 -15.89
CA LEU A 165 -11.58 8.40 -16.10
C LEU A 165 -10.85 7.22 -15.45
N VAL A 166 -10.85 6.11 -16.16
CA VAL A 166 -10.32 4.81 -15.72
C VAL A 166 -9.70 4.04 -16.89
N ALA A 167 -8.65 3.28 -16.60
CA ALA A 167 -8.03 2.35 -17.53
C ALA A 167 -7.57 1.08 -16.80
N ALA A 168 -7.46 -0.02 -17.55
CA ALA A 168 -6.90 -1.27 -17.06
C ALA A 168 -6.04 -1.96 -18.13
N ILE A 169 -4.94 -2.56 -17.69
CA ILE A 169 -3.97 -3.26 -18.54
C ILE A 169 -3.52 -4.57 -17.87
N ARG A 170 -2.82 -5.46 -18.56
CA ARG A 170 -2.30 -6.71 -17.96
C ARG A 170 -0.78 -6.76 -17.90
N SER A 171 -0.24 -7.49 -16.92
CA SER A 171 1.18 -7.81 -16.91
C SER A 171 1.47 -8.82 -18.03
N GLN A 172 2.37 -8.45 -18.94
CA GLN A 172 2.81 -9.17 -20.14
C GLN A 172 2.62 -10.70 -20.08
N LYS A 173 1.46 -11.17 -20.53
CA LYS A 173 1.17 -12.52 -21.02
C LYS A 173 0.08 -12.35 -22.08
N ALA A 174 0.37 -12.75 -23.31
CA ALA A 174 -0.53 -12.63 -24.46
C ALA A 174 -1.96 -13.03 -24.05
N SER A 175 -2.86 -12.06 -24.05
CA SER A 175 -4.24 -12.24 -23.63
C SER A 175 -5.06 -12.43 -24.89
N ALA A 176 -5.84 -13.51 -24.97
CA ALA A 176 -6.73 -13.78 -26.10
C ALA A 176 -8.01 -12.91 -26.13
N ALA A 177 -8.14 -11.92 -25.24
CA ALA A 177 -9.30 -11.03 -25.24
C ALA A 177 -9.01 -9.81 -26.14
N GLU A 178 -9.99 -9.11 -26.67
CA GLU A 178 -9.76 -7.86 -27.43
C GLU A 178 -9.85 -6.64 -26.51
N LEU A 179 -8.85 -5.75 -26.56
CA LEU A 179 -8.87 -4.50 -25.80
C LEU A 179 -9.91 -3.56 -26.43
N PRO A 180 -10.89 -3.03 -25.68
CA PRO A 180 -11.85 -2.09 -26.24
C PRO A 180 -11.16 -0.76 -26.57
N ASP A 181 -11.77 0.00 -27.48
CA ASP A 181 -11.35 1.36 -27.75
C ASP A 181 -11.47 2.25 -26.50
N TYR A 182 -10.50 3.14 -26.33
CA TYR A 182 -10.51 4.08 -25.21
C TYR A 182 -11.43 5.26 -25.53
N GLU A 183 -12.40 5.50 -24.67
CA GLU A 183 -13.25 6.68 -24.76
C GLU A 183 -12.73 7.79 -23.86
N PHE A 184 -12.28 8.89 -24.47
CA PHE A 184 -11.88 10.09 -23.73
C PHE A 184 -13.06 10.67 -22.92
N VAL A 185 -12.76 11.01 -21.66
CA VAL A 185 -13.68 11.61 -20.70
C VAL A 185 -13.63 13.12 -20.78
N ASN A 186 -12.44 13.69 -20.90
CA ASN A 186 -12.26 15.13 -21.09
C ASN A 186 -12.19 15.48 -22.58
N ASP A 187 -12.50 16.74 -22.89
CA ASP A 187 -12.41 17.24 -24.27
C ASP A 187 -10.93 17.53 -24.55
N ILE A 188 -10.30 16.73 -25.41
CA ILE A 188 -8.87 16.83 -25.70
C ILE A 188 -8.59 18.08 -26.53
N LYS A 189 -7.84 19.02 -25.94
CA LYS A 189 -7.44 20.29 -26.57
C LYS A 189 -5.99 20.26 -27.05
N ASP A 190 -5.65 21.15 -27.95
CA ASP A 190 -4.26 21.39 -28.33
C ASP A 190 -3.49 22.05 -27.18
N ILE A 191 -2.52 21.33 -26.63
CA ILE A 191 -1.62 21.83 -25.60
C ILE A 191 -0.24 22.00 -26.22
N TYR A 192 0.27 23.22 -26.21
CA TYR A 192 1.60 23.57 -26.68
C TYR A 192 2.53 23.79 -25.49
N PHE A 193 3.74 23.27 -25.62
CA PHE A 193 4.77 23.39 -24.60
C PHE A 193 6.14 23.54 -25.26
N PHE A 194 7.05 24.24 -24.58
CA PHE A 194 8.40 24.46 -25.09
C PHE A 194 9.12 23.15 -25.37
N ASN A 195 9.98 23.14 -26.39
CA ASN A 195 10.85 22.00 -26.63
C ASN A 195 11.80 21.82 -25.43
N TYR A 196 12.02 20.58 -25.03
CA TYR A 196 12.94 20.28 -23.95
C TYR A 196 14.38 20.46 -24.43
N TYR A 197 14.98 21.59 -24.06
CA TYR A 197 16.40 21.85 -24.26
C TYR A 197 17.17 21.57 -22.95
N TYR A 198 18.08 20.60 -22.99
CA TYR A 198 18.94 20.26 -21.86
C TYR A 198 20.30 20.94 -22.02
N ASN A 199 20.64 21.88 -21.13
CA ASN A 199 21.96 22.46 -21.11
C ASN A 199 22.91 21.58 -20.26
N TRP A 200 23.79 20.83 -20.93
CA TRP A 200 24.75 19.95 -20.27
C TRP A 200 25.78 20.70 -19.42
N ALA A 201 26.08 21.96 -19.73
CA ALA A 201 27.06 22.75 -18.99
C ALA A 201 26.54 23.22 -17.61
N SER A 202 25.23 23.45 -17.49
CA SER A 202 24.61 23.98 -16.25
C SER A 202 23.71 22.98 -15.53
N SER A 203 23.56 21.74 -16.05
CA SER A 203 22.62 20.74 -15.54
C SER A 203 21.20 21.29 -15.31
N ASN A 204 20.76 22.23 -16.17
CA ASN A 204 19.47 22.91 -16.04
C ASN A 204 18.76 23.02 -17.40
N ARG A 205 17.44 23.12 -17.39
CA ARG A 205 16.62 23.31 -18.59
C ARG A 205 16.46 24.80 -18.86
N THR A 206 16.94 25.25 -20.01
CA THR A 206 16.75 26.64 -20.45
C THR A 206 15.70 26.66 -21.55
N PHE A 207 14.56 27.29 -21.28
CA PHE A 207 13.49 27.43 -22.25
C PHE A 207 13.52 28.77 -22.99
N ILE A 208 14.03 29.81 -22.33
CA ILE A 208 14.05 31.22 -22.78
C ILE A 208 15.38 31.86 -22.33
N LYS A 209 15.95 32.75 -23.14
CA LYS A 209 17.04 33.67 -22.74
C LYS A 209 16.61 35.12 -22.96
N TYR A 210 17.16 36.02 -22.14
CA TYR A 210 16.78 37.43 -22.11
C TYR A 210 17.95 38.33 -22.53
N LEU A 211 17.62 39.50 -23.09
CA LEU A 211 18.61 40.52 -23.45
C LEU A 211 19.02 41.31 -22.20
N LYS A 212 20.31 41.27 -21.86
CA LYS A 212 20.94 42.24 -20.94
C LYS A 212 22.06 42.93 -21.70
N THR A 213 22.19 44.24 -21.56
CA THR A 213 23.30 45.00 -22.15
C THR A 213 24.24 45.41 -21.03
N GLU A 214 25.42 44.79 -20.94
CA GLU A 214 26.52 45.24 -20.10
C GLU A 214 27.67 45.72 -20.98
N VAL A 215 28.29 46.85 -20.63
CA VAL A 215 29.51 47.34 -21.27
C VAL A 215 30.67 46.96 -20.36
N LYS A 216 31.53 46.04 -20.80
CA LYS A 216 32.80 45.72 -20.13
C LYS A 216 33.93 45.90 -21.13
N ASP A 217 34.93 46.68 -20.75
CA ASP A 217 36.19 46.86 -21.51
C ASP A 217 36.03 47.18 -23.02
N GLY A 218 34.98 47.94 -23.38
CA GLY A 218 34.75 48.38 -24.76
C GLY A 218 34.06 47.35 -25.68
N GLU A 219 33.80 46.13 -25.19
CA GLU A 219 32.99 45.13 -25.88
C GLU A 219 31.59 45.05 -25.25
N THR A 220 30.56 44.96 -26.11
CA THR A 220 29.17 44.86 -25.67
C THR A 220 28.77 43.39 -25.60
N GLU A 221 28.83 42.79 -24.41
CA GLU A 221 28.28 41.45 -24.20
C GLU A 221 26.76 41.54 -23.99
N THR A 222 26.01 40.75 -24.74
CA THR A 222 24.54 40.75 -24.72
C THR A 222 23.97 39.36 -24.53
N ASN A 223 23.80 38.89 -23.28
CA ASN A 223 22.95 37.74 -22.92
C ASN A 223 22.83 37.59 -21.38
N THR A 224 21.62 37.33 -20.86
CA THR A 224 21.41 36.86 -19.48
C THR A 224 20.36 35.75 -19.40
N THR A 225 20.40 34.96 -18.31
CA THR A 225 19.37 33.97 -17.97
C THR A 225 18.34 34.50 -16.97
N ASN A 226 18.55 35.71 -16.41
CA ASN A 226 17.66 36.31 -15.41
C ASN A 226 16.75 37.39 -16.03
N ALA A 227 15.45 37.24 -15.83
CA ALA A 227 14.44 38.13 -16.39
C ALA A 227 14.41 39.52 -15.74
N SER A 228 14.64 39.61 -14.42
CA SER A 228 14.64 40.90 -13.70
C SER A 228 15.78 41.80 -14.16
N GLU A 229 16.92 41.19 -14.47
CA GLU A 229 18.10 41.89 -15.00
C GLU A 229 17.96 42.35 -16.46
N ALA A 230 16.92 41.88 -17.16
CA ALA A 230 16.62 42.19 -18.55
C ALA A 230 15.42 43.15 -18.72
N LEU A 231 14.85 43.64 -17.61
CA LEU A 231 13.70 44.52 -17.61
C LEU A 231 14.10 45.94 -18.05
N LYS A 232 13.47 46.45 -19.10
CA LYS A 232 13.62 47.82 -19.59
C LYS A 232 12.26 48.40 -19.95
N ASP A 233 11.91 49.54 -19.37
CA ASP A 233 10.61 50.22 -19.58
C ASP A 233 9.39 49.30 -19.31
N GLY A 234 9.51 48.38 -18.34
CA GLY A 234 8.45 47.43 -17.97
C GLY A 234 8.33 46.21 -18.90
N LEU A 235 9.20 46.10 -19.91
CA LEU A 235 9.24 45.00 -20.87
C LEU A 235 10.56 44.23 -20.76
N ILE A 236 10.46 42.92 -20.95
CA ILE A 236 11.56 41.97 -20.95
C ILE A 236 11.75 41.52 -22.40
N SER A 237 12.94 41.77 -22.96
CA SER A 237 13.28 41.40 -24.33
C SER A 237 13.79 39.97 -24.38
N VAL A 238 13.10 39.10 -25.11
CA VAL A 238 13.49 37.70 -25.31
C VAL A 238 14.33 37.58 -26.57
N THR A 239 15.54 37.02 -26.45
CA THR A 239 16.50 36.87 -27.56
C THR A 239 16.58 35.45 -28.08
N TRP A 240 16.19 34.48 -27.25
CA TRP A 240 16.22 33.07 -27.62
C TRP A 240 15.11 32.30 -26.92
N VAL A 241 14.55 31.32 -27.63
CA VAL A 241 13.66 30.30 -27.07
C VAL A 241 13.98 28.92 -27.64
N SER A 242 13.64 27.91 -26.86
CA SER A 242 13.88 26.49 -27.14
C SER A 242 13.07 25.93 -28.33
N GLY A 243 12.02 26.62 -28.76
CA GLY A 243 11.08 26.16 -29.79
C GLY A 243 9.76 25.68 -29.18
N LEU A 244 8.86 25.16 -30.01
CA LEU A 244 7.52 24.75 -29.58
C LEU A 244 7.11 23.40 -30.16
N SER A 245 6.48 22.58 -29.31
CA SER A 245 5.88 21.31 -29.69
C SER A 245 4.46 21.20 -29.19
N LYS A 246 3.65 20.46 -29.93
CA LYS A 246 2.27 20.13 -29.57
C LYS A 246 2.22 18.78 -28.84
N VAL A 247 1.49 18.68 -27.74
CA VAL A 247 1.27 17.41 -27.06
C VAL A 247 0.38 16.52 -27.94
N ALA A 248 0.83 15.29 -28.21
CA ALA A 248 0.07 14.34 -29.03
C ALA A 248 -1.33 14.08 -28.44
N SER A 249 -2.37 14.10 -29.29
CA SER A 249 -3.78 13.97 -28.88
C SER A 249 -4.24 12.51 -28.79
N TYR A 250 -3.78 11.65 -29.70
CA TYR A 250 -4.22 10.26 -29.84
C TYR A 250 -5.73 10.08 -30.07
N THR A 251 -6.45 11.14 -30.45
CA THR A 251 -7.93 11.15 -30.60
C THR A 251 -8.42 10.41 -31.82
N ASP A 252 -7.60 10.37 -32.87
CA ASP A 252 -7.93 9.77 -34.17
C ASP A 252 -7.45 8.31 -34.28
N GLU A 253 -6.78 7.79 -33.24
CA GLU A 253 -6.23 6.44 -33.19
C GLU A 253 -7.19 5.50 -32.42
N LYS A 254 -7.56 4.37 -33.02
CA LYS A 254 -8.37 3.34 -32.36
C LYS A 254 -7.58 2.09 -32.05
N ILE A 255 -7.85 1.50 -30.90
CA ILE A 255 -7.19 0.27 -30.41
C ILE A 255 -7.61 -0.92 -31.29
N SER A 256 -8.87 -0.94 -31.73
CA SER A 256 -9.39 -1.96 -32.64
C SER A 256 -8.71 -1.96 -34.02
N GLU A 257 -8.18 -0.80 -34.44
CA GLU A 257 -7.56 -0.60 -35.76
C GLU A 257 -6.05 -0.89 -35.76
N VAL A 258 -5.45 -1.16 -34.60
CA VAL A 258 -4.01 -1.48 -34.49
C VAL A 258 -3.69 -2.82 -35.16
N THR A 259 -2.68 -2.81 -36.04
CA THR A 259 -2.19 -3.99 -36.75
C THR A 259 -0.73 -4.32 -36.38
N ALA A 260 -0.37 -5.61 -36.48
CA ALA A 260 1.00 -6.10 -36.31
C ALA A 260 1.16 -7.48 -36.93
N ASP A 261 2.40 -7.92 -37.11
CA ASP A 261 2.72 -9.20 -37.74
C ASP A 261 2.40 -10.40 -36.83
N THR A 262 2.40 -10.18 -35.51
CA THR A 262 2.07 -11.21 -34.51
C THR A 262 1.03 -10.71 -33.52
N ASP A 263 0.22 -11.62 -32.97
CA ASP A 263 -0.77 -11.30 -31.92
C ASP A 263 -0.11 -10.70 -30.67
N ALA A 264 1.11 -11.14 -30.34
CA ALA A 264 1.86 -10.62 -29.21
C ALA A 264 2.27 -9.16 -29.42
N GLU A 265 2.75 -8.83 -30.62
CA GLU A 265 3.11 -7.45 -31.00
C GLU A 265 1.86 -6.57 -31.12
N LYS A 266 0.78 -7.08 -31.71
CA LYS A 266 -0.50 -6.39 -31.81
C LYS A 266 -0.99 -6.00 -30.42
N TYR A 267 -1.00 -6.96 -29.49
CA TYR A 267 -1.39 -6.73 -28.10
C TYR A 267 -0.50 -5.69 -27.41
N GLN A 268 0.81 -5.71 -27.63
CA GLN A 268 1.72 -4.71 -27.08
C GLN A 268 1.44 -3.30 -27.62
N LYS A 269 1.23 -3.16 -28.94
CA LYS A 269 0.87 -1.89 -29.57
C LYS A 269 -0.48 -1.36 -29.08
N GLN A 270 -1.48 -2.23 -28.95
CA GLN A 270 -2.80 -1.89 -28.40
C GLN A 270 -2.72 -1.41 -26.95
N GLN A 271 -2.02 -2.16 -26.09
CA GLN A 271 -1.84 -1.79 -24.69
C GLN A 271 -1.10 -0.46 -24.54
N LYS A 272 -0.12 -0.20 -25.41
CA LYS A 272 0.63 1.05 -25.46
C LYS A 272 -0.23 2.24 -25.89
N LEU A 273 -1.05 2.08 -26.94
CA LEU A 273 -1.99 3.12 -27.37
C LEU A 273 -3.00 3.47 -26.26
N LEU A 274 -3.60 2.46 -25.63
CA LEU A 274 -4.52 2.64 -24.50
C LEU A 274 -3.88 3.46 -23.36
N LEU A 275 -2.64 3.11 -23.03
CA LEU A 275 -1.87 3.79 -22.00
C LEU A 275 -1.66 5.27 -22.39
N ASN A 276 -1.30 5.52 -23.65
CA ASN A 276 -1.09 6.87 -24.14
C ASN A 276 -2.35 7.72 -24.06
N GLN A 277 -3.49 7.17 -24.48
CA GLN A 277 -4.79 7.83 -24.46
C GLN A 277 -5.22 8.14 -23.01
N PHE A 278 -5.14 7.16 -22.11
CA PHE A 278 -5.48 7.37 -20.70
C PHE A 278 -4.60 8.43 -20.02
N ASN A 279 -3.28 8.36 -20.20
CA ASN A 279 -2.38 9.34 -19.60
C ASN A 279 -2.56 10.75 -20.20
N ARG A 280 -2.87 10.84 -21.50
CA ARG A 280 -3.24 12.11 -22.15
C ARG A 280 -4.52 12.70 -21.58
N ASP A 281 -5.52 11.87 -21.30
CA ASP A 281 -6.80 12.30 -20.71
C ASP A 281 -6.61 12.77 -19.25
N VAL A 282 -5.77 12.07 -18.48
CA VAL A 282 -5.38 12.50 -17.13
C VAL A 282 -4.66 13.87 -17.18
N LEU A 283 -3.74 14.07 -18.14
CA LEU A 283 -3.11 15.38 -18.35
C LEU A 283 -4.15 16.46 -18.70
N GLN A 284 -5.14 16.13 -19.55
CA GLN A 284 -6.23 17.05 -19.90
C GLN A 284 -6.99 17.52 -18.66
N LEU A 285 -7.27 16.61 -17.72
CA LEU A 285 -7.95 16.94 -16.46
C LEU A 285 -7.17 17.98 -15.65
N PHE A 286 -5.86 17.82 -15.48
CA PHE A 286 -5.02 18.81 -14.77
C PHE A 286 -5.05 20.16 -15.47
N TYR A 287 -4.94 20.15 -16.80
CA TYR A 287 -4.95 21.35 -17.63
C TYR A 287 -6.26 22.12 -17.50
N ASP A 288 -7.39 21.47 -17.76
CA ASP A 288 -8.72 22.10 -17.75
C ASP A 288 -9.09 22.65 -16.39
N LYS A 289 -8.69 21.99 -15.30
CA LYS A 289 -9.01 22.46 -13.95
C LYS A 289 -8.14 23.64 -13.52
N THR A 290 -6.87 23.68 -13.95
CA THR A 290 -5.93 24.75 -13.58
C THR A 290 -6.11 25.98 -14.47
N PHE A 291 -6.24 25.78 -15.78
CA PHE A 291 -6.27 26.83 -16.81
C PHE A 291 -7.64 26.99 -17.46
N SER A 292 -8.72 26.79 -16.70
CA SER A 292 -10.07 27.16 -17.16
C SER A 292 -10.15 28.65 -17.48
N ALA A 293 -11.06 29.04 -18.38
CA ALA A 293 -11.25 30.43 -18.79
C ALA A 293 -11.55 31.38 -17.62
N ASP A 294 -12.20 30.86 -16.57
CA ASP A 294 -12.55 31.62 -15.37
C ASP A 294 -11.44 31.66 -14.31
N SER A 295 -10.31 30.98 -14.51
CA SER A 295 -9.21 30.95 -13.54
C SER A 295 -8.51 32.30 -13.43
N ASP A 296 -8.03 32.63 -12.24
CA ASP A 296 -7.26 33.86 -12.03
C ASP A 296 -6.02 33.89 -12.92
N PHE A 297 -5.41 32.73 -13.16
CA PHE A 297 -4.26 32.61 -14.05
C PHE A 297 -4.59 33.10 -15.46
N VAL A 298 -5.66 32.58 -16.07
CA VAL A 298 -6.06 32.93 -17.45
C VAL A 298 -6.54 34.38 -17.52
N LYS A 299 -7.28 34.86 -16.51
CA LYS A 299 -7.70 36.27 -16.43
C LYS A 299 -6.52 37.25 -16.40
N HIS A 300 -5.45 36.92 -15.67
CA HIS A 300 -4.27 37.78 -15.57
C HIS A 300 -3.35 37.67 -16.79
N LEU A 301 -3.25 36.49 -17.42
CA LEU A 301 -2.53 36.31 -18.68
C LEU A 301 -3.31 36.91 -19.88
N GLY A 302 -4.63 37.02 -19.75
CA GLY A 302 -5.54 37.51 -20.78
C GLY A 302 -5.94 36.47 -21.83
N LYS A 303 -5.38 35.25 -21.75
CA LYS A 303 -5.70 34.12 -22.63
C LYS A 303 -5.19 32.81 -22.04
N ASP A 304 -5.62 31.71 -22.66
CA ASP A 304 -5.11 30.37 -22.36
C ASP A 304 -3.57 30.32 -22.55
N PRO A 305 -2.81 29.73 -21.61
CA PRO A 305 -1.34 29.74 -21.68
C PRO A 305 -0.75 28.96 -22.84
N SER A 306 -1.40 27.90 -23.30
CA SER A 306 -0.97 27.14 -24.47
C SER A 306 -1.10 28.01 -25.73
N LEU A 307 -2.21 28.72 -25.87
CA LEU A 307 -2.42 29.66 -26.97
C LEU A 307 -1.53 30.90 -26.88
N PHE A 308 -1.30 31.44 -25.67
CA PHE A 308 -0.33 32.52 -25.44
C PHE A 308 1.06 32.14 -25.93
N LEU A 309 1.51 30.94 -25.57
CA LEU A 309 2.81 30.44 -25.96
C LEU A 309 2.92 30.27 -27.48
N LYS A 310 1.89 29.72 -28.12
CA LYS A 310 1.82 29.62 -29.59
C LYS A 310 1.99 30.98 -30.26
N GLU A 311 1.27 32.00 -29.81
CA GLU A 311 1.35 33.36 -30.36
C GLU A 311 2.74 33.97 -30.20
N LYS A 312 3.39 33.81 -29.03
CA LYS A 312 4.76 34.30 -28.83
C LYS A 312 5.77 33.60 -29.74
N ILE A 313 5.53 32.33 -30.06
CA ILE A 313 6.37 31.57 -30.98
C ILE A 313 6.12 31.96 -32.44
N ASP A 314 4.88 32.26 -32.81
CA ASP A 314 4.58 32.82 -34.14
C ASP A 314 5.27 34.19 -34.33
N GLN A 315 5.27 35.04 -33.29
CA GLN A 315 6.04 36.30 -33.27
C GLN A 315 7.54 36.04 -33.40
N ALA A 316 8.08 35.07 -32.64
CA ALA A 316 9.50 34.70 -32.73
C ALA A 316 9.88 34.25 -34.15
N LYS A 317 9.03 33.45 -34.80
CA LYS A 317 9.23 32.97 -36.17
C LYS A 317 9.27 34.14 -37.16
N GLN A 318 8.39 35.12 -37.02
CA GLN A 318 8.39 36.33 -37.83
C GLN A 318 9.66 37.16 -37.59
N SER A 319 10.03 37.41 -36.33
CA SER A 319 11.23 38.16 -35.97
C SER A 319 12.51 37.52 -36.51
N VAL A 320 12.60 36.18 -36.52
CA VAL A 320 13.71 35.44 -37.13
C VAL A 320 13.75 35.63 -38.65
N ALA A 321 12.61 35.55 -39.33
CA ALA A 321 12.54 35.81 -40.77
C ALA A 321 12.97 37.24 -41.13
N GLU A 322 12.70 38.20 -40.23
CA GLU A 322 13.09 39.60 -40.34
C GLU A 322 14.50 39.90 -39.79
N HIS A 323 15.28 38.89 -39.38
CA HIS A 323 16.63 39.02 -38.83
C HIS A 323 16.73 39.95 -37.60
N LYS A 324 15.69 39.97 -36.75
CA LYS A 324 15.66 40.75 -35.51
C LYS A 324 16.36 40.02 -34.37
N ASN A 325 17.16 40.75 -33.57
CA ASN A 325 17.83 40.23 -32.38
C ASN A 325 16.86 39.95 -31.21
N VAL A 326 15.75 40.69 -31.14
CA VAL A 326 14.69 40.47 -30.15
C VAL A 326 13.56 39.71 -30.83
N LEU A 327 13.23 38.54 -30.30
CA LEU A 327 12.21 37.65 -30.85
C LEU A 327 10.80 38.14 -30.51
N PHE A 328 10.57 38.49 -29.25
CA PHE A 328 9.35 39.09 -28.74
C PHE A 328 9.63 39.72 -27.37
N THR A 329 8.66 40.46 -26.85
CA THR A 329 8.70 41.03 -25.52
C THR A 329 7.65 40.40 -24.61
N LEU A 330 7.96 40.38 -23.31
CA LEU A 330 7.05 39.98 -22.24
C LEU A 330 6.98 41.11 -21.21
N THR A 331 5.82 41.33 -20.63
CA THR A 331 5.72 42.08 -19.37
C THR A 331 6.27 41.22 -18.22
N ALA A 332 6.68 41.85 -17.12
CA ALA A 332 7.11 41.13 -15.92
C ALA A 332 6.05 40.13 -15.41
N LYS A 333 4.77 40.51 -15.49
CA LYS A 333 3.63 39.65 -15.14
C LYS A 333 3.54 38.41 -16.04
N GLU A 334 3.62 38.60 -17.37
CA GLU A 334 3.58 37.49 -18.34
C GLU A 334 4.74 36.52 -18.14
N GLU A 335 5.93 37.02 -17.79
CA GLU A 335 7.11 36.20 -17.53
C GLU A 335 6.93 35.27 -16.33
N VAL A 336 6.44 35.80 -15.21
CA VAL A 336 6.16 35.01 -14.00
C VAL A 336 5.07 33.96 -14.26
N LEU A 337 4.00 34.34 -14.95
CA LEU A 337 2.93 33.41 -15.33
C LEU A 337 3.45 32.31 -16.27
N LEU A 338 4.27 32.66 -17.26
CA LEU A 338 4.87 31.71 -18.20
C LEU A 338 5.81 30.73 -17.48
N LYS A 339 6.66 31.21 -16.57
CA LYS A 339 7.48 30.34 -15.69
C LYS A 339 6.61 29.38 -14.89
N LYS A 340 5.50 29.87 -14.34
CA LYS A 340 4.59 29.01 -13.57
C LYS A 340 3.89 27.98 -14.43
N TYR A 341 3.49 28.33 -15.66
CA TYR A 341 2.99 27.38 -16.65
C TYR A 341 4.03 26.28 -16.94
N ILE A 342 5.30 26.67 -17.14
CA ILE A 342 6.41 25.73 -17.39
C ILE A 342 6.58 24.75 -16.23
N GLU A 343 6.57 25.25 -15.00
CA GLU A 343 6.70 24.46 -13.77
C GLU A 343 5.57 23.42 -13.64
N LEU A 344 4.32 23.86 -13.79
CA LEU A 344 3.14 23.02 -13.65
C LEU A 344 3.08 21.93 -14.72
N MET A 345 3.24 22.30 -15.99
CA MET A 345 3.25 21.35 -17.10
C MET A 345 4.37 20.33 -16.97
N SER A 346 5.59 20.75 -16.58
CA SER A 346 6.70 19.84 -16.34
C SER A 346 6.41 18.84 -15.21
N SER A 347 5.76 19.30 -14.14
CA SER A 347 5.32 18.42 -13.05
C SER A 347 4.28 17.39 -13.53
N TRP A 348 3.29 17.82 -14.32
CA TRP A 348 2.26 16.92 -14.84
C TRP A 348 2.80 15.93 -15.87
N PHE A 349 3.74 16.34 -16.72
CA PHE A 349 4.40 15.43 -17.65
C PHE A 349 5.18 14.33 -16.93
N ALA A 350 5.80 14.62 -15.77
CA ALA A 350 6.42 13.59 -14.94
C ALA A 350 5.39 12.62 -14.35
N LEU A 351 4.21 13.12 -13.95
CA LEU A 351 3.12 12.28 -13.40
C LEU A 351 2.43 11.41 -14.45
N THR A 352 2.38 11.88 -15.69
CA THR A 352 1.65 11.24 -16.81
C THR A 352 2.58 10.54 -17.81
N GLY A 353 3.89 10.51 -17.57
CA GLY A 353 4.87 9.73 -18.34
C GLY A 353 5.43 10.42 -19.60
N TYR A 354 5.10 11.69 -19.84
CA TYR A 354 5.69 12.49 -20.92
C TYR A 354 7.14 12.90 -20.65
N LEU A 355 7.56 12.88 -19.38
CA LEU A 355 8.97 12.93 -19.01
C LEU A 355 9.44 11.55 -18.56
N TRP A 356 10.39 10.97 -19.29
CA TRP A 356 11.08 9.76 -18.87
C TRP A 356 12.53 10.04 -18.54
N THR A 357 13.06 9.34 -17.53
CA THR A 357 14.43 9.50 -17.07
C THR A 357 15.19 8.18 -17.17
N GLU A 358 16.32 8.17 -17.88
CA GLU A 358 17.31 7.10 -17.84
C GLU A 358 18.50 7.56 -17.01
N ASN A 359 18.94 6.78 -16.02
CA ASN A 359 20.10 7.13 -15.20
C ASN A 359 20.05 8.55 -14.57
N SER A 360 18.85 9.02 -14.20
CA SER A 360 18.59 10.39 -13.68
C SER A 360 18.72 11.52 -14.71
N VAL A 361 18.90 11.20 -15.99
CA VAL A 361 18.88 12.14 -17.11
C VAL A 361 17.53 12.06 -17.80
N VAL A 362 16.86 13.21 -17.96
CA VAL A 362 15.57 13.25 -18.65
C VAL A 362 15.80 13.21 -20.15
N GLN A 363 15.36 12.14 -20.79
CA GLN A 363 15.35 12.00 -22.25
C GLN A 363 14.01 12.59 -22.71
N SER A 364 14.01 13.80 -23.25
CA SER A 364 12.81 14.32 -23.92
C SER A 364 12.61 13.59 -25.24
N SER A 365 11.36 13.26 -25.57
CA SER A 365 11.02 12.77 -26.90
C SER A 365 11.36 13.84 -27.94
N GLN A 366 12.54 13.67 -28.56
CA GLN A 366 13.03 14.18 -29.84
C GLN A 366 12.85 15.67 -30.20
N ILE A 367 13.96 16.24 -30.69
CA ILE A 367 14.20 17.61 -31.23
C ILE A 367 14.66 18.58 -30.11
N VAL A 368 15.94 18.92 -29.93
CA VAL A 368 17.01 19.29 -30.90
C VAL A 368 18.38 18.77 -30.43
N GLU A 369 19.17 18.26 -31.37
CA GLU A 369 20.58 17.87 -31.24
C GLU A 369 21.46 19.10 -30.88
N SER A 370 22.51 18.89 -30.09
CA SER A 370 23.40 19.94 -29.58
C SER A 370 23.92 20.87 -30.68
N ALA A 371 23.57 22.16 -30.64
CA ALA A 371 24.31 23.18 -31.37
C ALA A 371 24.96 24.12 -30.35
N GLN A 372 26.29 24.18 -30.37
CA GLN A 372 27.04 25.20 -29.65
C GLN A 372 26.51 26.58 -30.06
N ASP A 373 26.24 27.36 -29.02
CA ASP A 373 25.57 28.64 -29.02
C ASP A 373 26.55 29.72 -29.52
N THR A 374 26.61 29.95 -30.84
CA THR A 374 27.22 31.16 -31.39
C THR A 374 26.45 31.65 -32.64
N ASP A 375 26.00 32.91 -32.52
CA ASP A 375 25.45 33.81 -33.54
C ASP A 375 23.98 33.66 -33.97
N ALA A 376 23.23 34.75 -33.78
CA ALA A 376 21.85 34.97 -34.24
C ALA A 376 21.68 34.89 -35.77
N VAL A 377 22.78 34.79 -36.52
CA VAL A 377 22.81 34.74 -37.99
C VAL A 377 22.51 33.33 -38.55
N LYS A 378 22.59 32.26 -37.74
CA LYS A 378 22.17 30.90 -38.19
C LYS A 378 20.68 30.60 -37.98
N ALA A 379 19.89 31.53 -37.47
CA ALA A 379 18.47 31.33 -37.15
C ALA A 379 17.58 30.96 -38.36
N SER A 380 18.00 31.28 -39.59
CA SER A 380 17.28 30.94 -40.82
C SER A 380 17.29 29.43 -41.15
N GLU A 381 18.30 28.67 -40.71
CA GLU A 381 18.36 27.21 -40.81
C GLU A 381 17.53 26.49 -39.71
N TYR A 382 17.04 27.22 -38.70
CA TYR A 382 16.33 26.66 -37.53
C TYR A 382 14.81 26.90 -37.52
N THR A 383 14.19 27.22 -38.65
CA THR A 383 12.72 27.44 -38.73
C THR A 383 11.90 26.21 -38.31
N GLU A 384 12.46 25.00 -38.37
CA GLU A 384 11.78 23.76 -37.97
C GLU A 384 11.47 23.67 -36.47
N LYS A 385 12.28 24.27 -35.57
CA LYS A 385 12.00 24.23 -34.12
C LYS A 385 10.75 25.04 -33.72
N TYR A 386 10.31 25.94 -34.60
CA TYR A 386 9.08 26.71 -34.45
C TYR A 386 7.88 26.07 -35.18
N ASN A 387 8.10 24.94 -35.87
CA ASN A 387 7.04 24.22 -36.57
C ASN A 387 6.33 23.22 -35.64
N TYR A 388 5.49 23.76 -34.76
CA TYR A 388 4.74 22.99 -33.76
C TYR A 388 3.71 22.02 -34.35
N ASP A 389 3.34 22.13 -35.64
CA ASP A 389 2.48 21.16 -36.32
C ASP A 389 3.23 19.87 -36.66
N LYS A 390 4.55 19.95 -36.85
CA LYS A 390 5.43 18.79 -37.08
C LYS A 390 5.99 18.23 -35.77
N ASN A 391 6.21 19.08 -34.77
CA ASN A 391 6.86 18.69 -33.52
C ASN A 391 5.82 18.19 -32.50
N LEU A 392 5.90 16.91 -32.12
CA LEU A 392 4.98 16.30 -31.17
C LEU A 392 5.68 15.88 -29.88
N ILE A 393 5.16 16.33 -28.74
CA ILE A 393 5.50 15.79 -27.42
C ILE A 393 4.70 14.50 -27.25
N LYS A 394 5.42 13.37 -27.23
CA LYS A 394 4.84 12.04 -27.03
C LYS A 394 5.25 11.50 -25.67
N ILE A 395 4.50 10.52 -25.17
CA ILE A 395 4.85 9.84 -23.94
C ILE A 395 6.15 9.03 -24.15
N GLY A 396 7.06 9.06 -23.19
CA GLY A 396 8.42 8.56 -23.36
C GLY A 396 8.49 7.04 -23.54
N GLU A 397 9.23 6.57 -24.54
CA GLU A 397 9.38 5.14 -24.81
C GLU A 397 10.45 4.48 -23.93
N PRO A 398 10.22 3.25 -23.44
CA PRO A 398 8.95 2.49 -23.50
C PRO A 398 7.96 2.92 -22.41
N VAL A 399 6.71 3.24 -22.80
CA VAL A 399 5.66 3.53 -21.82
C VAL A 399 5.11 2.23 -21.23
N ASN A 400 5.41 1.98 -19.95
CA ASN A 400 5.08 0.69 -19.31
C ASN A 400 4.09 0.79 -18.15
N LYS A 401 3.55 1.98 -17.83
CA LYS A 401 2.64 2.18 -16.68
C LYS A 401 1.56 3.22 -16.92
N LEU A 402 0.34 2.93 -16.46
CA LEU A 402 -0.75 3.92 -16.38
C LEU A 402 -0.37 5.05 -15.40
N ALA A 403 -0.86 6.27 -15.63
CA ALA A 403 -0.75 7.36 -14.67
C ALA A 403 -1.32 6.91 -13.32
N PHE A 404 -0.53 7.08 -12.25
CA PHE A 404 -0.84 6.64 -10.89
C PHE A 404 -1.10 5.13 -10.71
N GLN A 405 -0.59 4.27 -11.58
CA GLN A 405 -0.66 2.81 -11.39
C GLN A 405 -0.02 2.37 -10.07
N ASP A 406 -0.53 1.29 -9.46
CA ASP A 406 0.17 0.60 -8.37
C ASP A 406 1.38 -0.21 -8.89
N ASN A 407 2.33 -0.49 -8.00
CA ASN A 407 3.49 -1.33 -8.30
C ASN A 407 3.17 -2.83 -8.32
N THR A 408 2.00 -3.23 -7.80
CA THR A 408 1.57 -4.61 -7.67
C THR A 408 0.33 -4.85 -8.53
N THR A 409 0.33 -5.92 -9.31
CA THR A 409 -0.87 -6.37 -10.03
C THR A 409 -1.96 -6.81 -9.06
N LEU A 410 -3.20 -6.68 -9.48
CA LEU A 410 -4.35 -7.25 -8.80
C LEU A 410 -4.33 -8.79 -8.92
N LEU A 411 -4.53 -9.46 -7.79
CA LEU A 411 -4.84 -10.88 -7.70
C LEU A 411 -6.10 -11.02 -6.84
N ASN A 412 -7.20 -11.50 -7.40
CA ASN A 412 -8.47 -11.51 -6.69
C ASN A 412 -8.93 -12.93 -6.32
N VAL A 413 -9.38 -13.08 -5.07
CA VAL A 413 -10.11 -14.27 -4.61
C VAL A 413 -11.56 -13.88 -4.35
N SER A 414 -12.45 -14.43 -5.16
CA SER A 414 -13.90 -14.26 -5.00
C SER A 414 -14.64 -15.57 -4.73
N SER A 415 -13.98 -16.72 -4.91
CA SER A 415 -14.58 -18.03 -4.64
C SER A 415 -13.67 -18.91 -3.78
N TRP A 416 -14.29 -19.85 -3.06
CA TRP A 416 -13.54 -20.78 -2.21
C TRP A 416 -12.56 -21.62 -3.04
N GLY A 417 -12.99 -22.07 -4.23
CA GLY A 417 -12.13 -22.79 -5.19
C GLY A 417 -10.89 -22.00 -5.63
N GLN A 418 -11.01 -20.67 -5.81
CA GLN A 418 -9.84 -19.82 -6.08
C GLN A 418 -8.91 -19.74 -4.87
N ALA A 419 -9.44 -19.68 -3.64
CA ALA A 419 -8.60 -19.64 -2.43
C ALA A 419 -7.68 -20.86 -2.34
N TRP A 420 -8.15 -22.05 -2.76
CA TRP A 420 -7.35 -23.27 -2.82
C TRP A 420 -6.17 -23.21 -3.79
N LYS A 421 -6.24 -22.38 -4.85
CA LYS A 421 -5.11 -22.16 -5.77
C LYS A 421 -3.93 -21.49 -5.07
N TYR A 422 -4.20 -20.74 -4.01
CA TYR A 422 -3.19 -20.09 -3.16
C TYR A 422 -2.75 -20.98 -1.99
N GLY A 423 -3.31 -22.19 -1.87
CA GLY A 423 -2.92 -23.23 -0.93
C GLY A 423 -3.94 -23.51 0.17
N PRO A 424 -3.77 -24.63 0.91
CA PRO A 424 -4.72 -25.06 1.93
C PRO A 424 -4.94 -24.04 3.05
N PHE A 425 -3.93 -23.23 3.40
CA PHE A 425 -4.08 -22.18 4.40
C PHE A 425 -5.10 -21.12 3.98
N TYR A 426 -5.08 -20.71 2.72
CA TYR A 426 -6.03 -19.75 2.18
C TYR A 426 -7.43 -20.35 2.09
N GLY A 427 -7.55 -21.61 1.68
CA GLY A 427 -8.82 -22.33 1.64
C GLY A 427 -9.46 -22.54 3.01
N PHE A 428 -8.69 -22.98 4.01
CA PHE A 428 -9.22 -23.34 5.33
C PHE A 428 -9.34 -22.17 6.32
N PHE A 429 -8.48 -21.16 6.23
CA PHE A 429 -8.41 -20.09 7.25
C PHE A 429 -8.74 -18.72 6.67
N VAL A 430 -8.01 -18.29 5.64
CA VAL A 430 -8.11 -16.91 5.12
C VAL A 430 -9.48 -16.65 4.49
N TYR A 431 -9.93 -17.52 3.57
CA TYR A 431 -11.20 -17.33 2.87
C TYR A 431 -12.40 -17.34 3.83
N PRO A 432 -12.58 -18.33 4.73
CA PRO A 432 -13.69 -18.32 5.67
C PRO A 432 -13.68 -17.10 6.60
N THR A 433 -12.49 -16.68 7.05
CA THR A 433 -12.38 -15.48 7.90
C THR A 433 -12.76 -14.22 7.14
N ALA A 434 -12.28 -14.07 5.90
CA ALA A 434 -12.62 -12.91 5.07
C ALA A 434 -14.11 -12.87 4.69
N PHE A 435 -14.70 -14.04 4.43
CA PHE A 435 -16.14 -14.19 4.23
C PHE A 435 -16.92 -13.73 5.47
N VAL A 436 -16.60 -14.26 6.65
CA VAL A 436 -17.28 -13.88 7.92
C VAL A 436 -17.16 -12.37 8.18
N ILE A 437 -15.97 -11.80 7.97
CA ILE A 437 -15.76 -10.36 8.11
C ILE A 437 -16.67 -9.58 7.16
N ASN A 438 -16.72 -9.92 5.88
CA ASN A 438 -17.59 -9.24 4.91
C ASN A 438 -19.07 -9.36 5.24
N GLU A 439 -19.54 -10.51 5.72
CA GLU A 439 -20.94 -10.71 6.09
C GLU A 439 -21.33 -9.91 7.34
N ILE A 440 -20.46 -9.84 8.35
CA ILE A 440 -20.67 -9.01 9.54
C ILE A 440 -20.63 -7.52 9.16
N SER A 441 -19.70 -7.10 8.30
CA SER A 441 -19.64 -5.73 7.79
C SER A 441 -20.94 -5.30 7.11
N ARG A 442 -21.61 -6.20 6.37
CA ARG A 442 -22.91 -5.90 5.74
C ARG A 442 -24.00 -5.66 6.76
N GLY A 443 -24.04 -6.46 7.83
CA GLY A 443 -25.07 -6.34 8.87
C GLY A 443 -24.97 -5.06 9.70
N ILE A 444 -23.76 -4.49 9.82
CA ILE A 444 -23.51 -3.26 10.61
C ILE A 444 -23.83 -1.99 9.80
N GLY A 445 -23.76 -2.04 8.47
CA GLY A 445 -23.97 -0.88 7.60
C GLY A 445 -22.81 0.12 7.61
N SER A 446 -23.01 1.28 6.96
CA SER A 446 -21.97 2.30 6.76
C SER A 446 -21.86 3.28 7.94
N LEU A 447 -21.35 2.81 9.08
CA LEU A 447 -21.05 3.68 10.24
C LEU A 447 -19.72 4.43 10.09
N SER A 448 -19.38 4.89 8.88
CA SER A 448 -18.04 5.39 8.53
C SER A 448 -16.95 4.38 9.01
N GLY A 449 -15.78 4.85 9.43
CA GLY A 449 -14.72 3.97 9.93
C GLY A 449 -15.05 3.19 11.21
N TRP A 450 -16.08 3.58 11.97
CA TRP A 450 -16.52 2.84 13.16
C TRP A 450 -17.07 1.46 12.82
N GLY A 451 -17.72 1.31 11.65
CA GLY A 451 -18.22 0.02 11.19
C GLY A 451 -17.10 -1.02 11.13
N THR A 452 -15.99 -0.69 10.48
CA THR A 452 -14.81 -1.55 10.38
C THR A 452 -14.21 -1.88 11.76
N ILE A 453 -14.12 -0.89 12.66
CA ILE A 453 -13.61 -1.11 14.02
C ILE A 453 -14.47 -2.13 14.77
N ILE A 454 -15.81 -1.98 14.70
CA ILE A 454 -16.76 -2.90 15.35
C ILE A 454 -16.65 -4.30 14.75
N VAL A 455 -16.54 -4.41 13.42
CA VAL A 455 -16.34 -5.71 12.74
C VAL A 455 -15.06 -6.38 13.23
N LEU A 456 -13.94 -5.64 13.24
CA LEU A 456 -12.66 -6.16 13.72
C LEU A 456 -12.75 -6.58 15.19
N PHE A 457 -13.43 -5.82 16.04
CA PHE A 457 -13.67 -6.17 17.43
C PHE A 457 -14.46 -7.48 17.56
N ILE A 458 -15.64 -7.57 16.93
CA ILE A 458 -16.53 -8.74 17.02
C ILE A 458 -15.82 -9.99 16.53
N VAL A 459 -15.21 -9.94 15.35
CA VAL A 459 -14.52 -11.09 14.75
C VAL A 459 -13.34 -11.53 15.61
N THR A 460 -12.57 -10.57 16.15
CA THR A 460 -11.46 -10.87 17.07
C THR A 460 -11.95 -11.59 18.31
N ILE A 461 -12.97 -11.07 18.99
CA ILE A 461 -13.54 -11.69 20.20
C ILE A 461 -14.09 -13.08 19.89
N LEU A 462 -14.82 -13.23 18.78
CA LEU A 462 -15.40 -14.52 18.37
C LEU A 462 -14.32 -15.58 18.15
N ILE A 463 -13.36 -15.30 17.26
CA ILE A 463 -12.29 -16.26 16.93
C ILE A 463 -11.44 -16.58 18.17
N ARG A 464 -11.07 -15.55 18.95
CA ARG A 464 -10.27 -15.74 20.16
C ARG A 464 -11.01 -16.53 21.23
N SER A 465 -12.32 -16.34 21.40
CA SER A 465 -13.12 -17.09 22.36
C SER A 465 -13.23 -18.56 21.99
N VAL A 466 -13.49 -18.87 20.72
CA VAL A 466 -13.50 -20.26 20.21
C VAL A 466 -12.15 -20.93 20.46
N VAL A 467 -11.05 -20.25 20.12
CA VAL A 467 -9.70 -20.79 20.27
C VAL A 467 -9.32 -20.95 21.73
N PHE A 468 -9.69 -19.99 22.59
CA PHE A 468 -9.48 -20.10 24.02
C PHE A 468 -10.23 -21.31 24.60
N GLY A 469 -11.48 -21.53 24.20
CA GLY A 469 -12.24 -22.73 24.58
C GLY A 469 -11.55 -24.03 24.17
N LEU A 470 -11.07 -24.11 22.92
CA LEU A 470 -10.35 -25.28 22.40
C LEU A 470 -9.01 -25.51 23.10
N THR A 471 -8.30 -24.43 23.45
CA THR A 471 -6.95 -24.47 24.03
C THR A 471 -6.93 -24.43 25.55
N PHE A 472 -8.08 -24.27 26.22
CA PHE A 472 -8.18 -24.10 27.67
C PHE A 472 -7.38 -25.13 28.47
N LYS A 473 -7.44 -26.42 28.07
CA LYS A 473 -6.70 -27.50 28.75
C LYS A 473 -5.18 -27.34 28.63
N SER A 474 -4.69 -26.93 27.45
CA SER A 474 -3.27 -26.63 27.24
C SER A 474 -2.87 -25.41 28.06
N THR A 475 -3.67 -24.34 28.07
CA THR A 475 -3.42 -23.14 28.89
C THR A 475 -3.40 -23.46 30.38
N ALA A 476 -4.30 -24.32 30.86
CA ALA A 476 -4.35 -24.78 32.25
C ALA A 476 -3.06 -25.54 32.64
N LYS A 477 -2.62 -26.49 31.81
CA LYS A 477 -1.37 -27.24 32.05
C LYS A 477 -0.12 -26.37 31.91
N MET A 478 -0.11 -25.39 31.01
CA MET A 478 0.94 -24.39 30.91
C MET A 478 1.06 -23.57 32.21
N SER A 479 -0.05 -23.32 32.90
CA SER A 479 0.01 -22.73 34.24
C SER A 479 0.62 -23.67 35.29
N ALA A 480 0.41 -24.97 35.21
CA ALA A 480 1.05 -25.92 36.12
C ALA A 480 2.57 -26.01 35.85
N GLN A 481 2.96 -25.88 34.58
CA GLN A 481 4.35 -25.78 34.16
C GLN A 481 5.04 -24.54 34.72
N GLU A 482 4.32 -23.43 34.87
CA GLU A 482 4.82 -22.24 35.57
C GLU A 482 5.25 -22.58 37.00
N GLU A 483 4.46 -23.38 37.73
CA GLU A 483 4.82 -23.83 39.08
C GLU A 483 6.08 -24.70 39.13
N LEU A 484 6.44 -25.35 38.00
CA LEU A 484 7.67 -26.11 37.87
C LEU A 484 8.89 -25.26 37.54
N LYS A 485 8.75 -23.94 37.30
CA LYS A 485 9.89 -23.08 36.96
C LYS A 485 11.02 -23.14 37.99
N SER A 486 10.71 -23.16 39.28
CA SER A 486 11.75 -23.28 40.33
C SER A 486 12.49 -24.62 40.26
N LYS A 487 11.77 -25.73 39.99
CA LYS A 487 12.37 -27.06 39.82
C LYS A 487 13.22 -27.15 38.56
N ARG A 488 12.79 -26.49 37.49
CA ARG A 488 13.57 -26.36 36.25
C ARG A 488 14.83 -25.54 36.50
N ALA A 489 14.72 -24.38 37.14
CA ALA A 489 15.85 -23.54 37.51
C ALA A 489 16.86 -24.28 38.41
N ALA A 490 16.39 -25.16 39.30
CA ALA A 490 17.24 -26.02 40.09
C ALA A 490 18.05 -27.01 39.24
N ILE A 491 17.41 -27.63 38.23
CA ILE A 491 18.11 -28.48 37.26
C ILE A 491 19.10 -27.62 36.46
N GLU A 492 18.69 -26.46 35.95
CA GLU A 492 19.56 -25.59 35.16
C GLU A 492 20.80 -25.14 35.93
N ALA A 493 20.66 -24.82 37.22
CA ALA A 493 21.75 -24.42 38.09
C ALA A 493 22.86 -25.49 38.22
N LYS A 494 22.52 -26.79 38.16
CA LYS A 494 23.50 -27.89 38.23
C LYS A 494 24.44 -27.93 37.02
N TYR A 495 24.04 -27.36 35.89
CA TYR A 495 24.73 -27.46 34.61
C TYR A 495 25.36 -26.13 34.16
N VAL A 496 25.37 -25.10 35.02
CA VAL A 496 26.05 -23.82 34.75
C VAL A 496 27.55 -24.08 34.63
N GLY A 497 28.21 -23.50 33.61
CA GLY A 497 29.63 -23.71 33.32
C GLY A 497 29.94 -24.89 32.40
N PHE A 498 28.99 -25.80 32.15
CA PHE A 498 29.16 -26.96 31.25
C PHE A 498 28.53 -26.74 29.86
N GLU A 499 28.35 -25.49 29.45
CA GLU A 499 27.58 -25.11 28.26
C GLU A 499 28.24 -25.60 26.95
N ASN A 500 29.56 -25.78 26.93
CA ASN A 500 30.29 -26.27 25.75
C ASN A 500 30.35 -27.80 25.66
N ASN A 501 29.92 -28.53 26.70
CA ASN A 501 29.95 -30.00 26.72
C ASN A 501 28.64 -30.59 26.18
N LYS A 502 28.71 -31.29 25.03
CA LYS A 502 27.55 -31.93 24.37
C LYS A 502 26.86 -32.99 25.25
N ALA A 503 27.62 -33.77 26.03
CA ALA A 503 27.08 -34.79 26.92
C ALA A 503 26.31 -34.16 28.09
N MET A 504 26.84 -33.08 28.68
CA MET A 504 26.17 -32.36 29.77
C MET A 504 24.90 -31.65 29.31
N LYS A 505 24.89 -31.10 28.08
CA LYS A 505 23.67 -30.59 27.42
C LYS A 505 22.61 -31.69 27.25
N ALA A 506 23.01 -32.88 26.82
CA ALA A 506 22.10 -34.02 26.65
C ALA A 506 21.52 -34.48 28.00
N ARG A 507 22.34 -34.60 29.05
CA ARG A 507 21.89 -34.95 30.41
C ARG A 507 20.91 -33.91 30.98
N LYS A 508 21.21 -32.62 30.83
CA LYS A 508 20.29 -31.52 31.19
C LYS A 508 18.93 -31.69 30.48
N ALA A 509 18.93 -31.98 29.18
CA ALA A 509 17.70 -32.19 28.43
C ALA A 509 16.90 -33.42 28.93
N GLN A 510 17.59 -34.51 29.27
CA GLN A 510 16.97 -35.72 29.84
C GLN A 510 16.34 -35.47 31.21
N GLU A 511 17.02 -34.77 32.13
CA GLU A 511 16.44 -34.41 33.44
C GLU A 511 15.20 -33.53 33.30
N LEU A 512 15.23 -32.56 32.38
CA LEU A 512 14.06 -31.72 32.09
C LEU A 512 12.91 -32.54 31.50
N GLN A 513 13.18 -33.50 30.63
CA GLN A 513 12.17 -34.39 30.05
C GLN A 513 11.56 -35.31 31.12
N ALA A 514 12.39 -35.90 31.99
CA ALA A 514 11.94 -36.73 33.10
C ALA A 514 11.04 -35.94 34.07
N LEU A 515 11.40 -34.68 34.35
CA LEU A 515 10.56 -33.78 35.15
C LEU A 515 9.18 -33.57 34.49
N ASN A 516 9.12 -33.32 33.18
CA ASN A 516 7.86 -33.13 32.47
C ASN A 516 7.02 -34.42 32.46
N LYS A 517 7.65 -35.59 32.26
CA LYS A 517 7.00 -36.91 32.29
C LYS A 517 6.36 -37.20 33.66
N LYS A 518 7.05 -36.86 34.75
CA LYS A 518 6.55 -37.03 36.13
C LYS A 518 5.24 -36.28 36.41
N TYR A 519 5.01 -35.16 35.73
CA TYR A 519 3.80 -34.35 35.89
C TYR A 519 2.83 -34.48 34.71
N ASN A 520 3.00 -35.49 33.86
CA ASN A 520 2.13 -35.74 32.71
C ASN A 520 1.94 -34.49 31.81
N ILE A 521 3.02 -33.70 31.70
CA ILE A 521 3.11 -32.53 30.84
C ILE A 521 3.75 -32.99 29.54
N THR A 522 2.96 -33.03 28.48
CA THR A 522 3.45 -33.34 27.13
C THR A 522 3.97 -32.08 26.44
N PHE A 523 4.77 -32.25 25.39
CA PHE A 523 5.20 -31.12 24.56
C PHE A 523 3.99 -30.30 24.07
N PHE A 524 2.95 -30.95 23.51
CA PHE A 524 1.73 -30.29 23.05
C PHE A 524 0.98 -29.51 24.14
N ASP A 525 1.04 -29.95 25.40
CA ASP A 525 0.45 -29.16 26.48
C ASP A 525 1.17 -27.82 26.68
N THR A 526 2.47 -27.77 26.38
CA THR A 526 3.34 -26.60 26.56
C THR A 526 3.38 -25.64 25.37
N VAL A 527 3.18 -26.15 24.15
CA VAL A 527 3.26 -25.33 22.92
C VAL A 527 1.93 -25.22 22.17
N GLY A 528 0.93 -26.04 22.50
CA GLY A 528 -0.33 -26.13 21.76
C GLY A 528 -1.10 -24.81 21.67
N SER A 529 -1.19 -24.05 22.77
CA SER A 529 -1.87 -22.74 22.73
C SER A 529 -1.13 -21.71 21.85
N GLN A 530 0.21 -21.76 21.82
CA GLN A 530 1.02 -20.87 21.01
C GLN A 530 0.88 -21.22 19.51
N PHE A 531 0.85 -22.51 19.18
CA PHE A 531 0.64 -22.99 17.82
C PHE A 531 -0.72 -22.61 17.24
N MET A 532 -1.76 -22.51 18.07
CA MET A 532 -3.07 -22.03 17.60
C MET A 532 -3.08 -20.51 17.40
N THR A 533 -2.27 -19.77 18.17
CA THR A 533 -2.27 -18.29 18.14
C THR A 533 -1.68 -17.73 16.85
N LEU A 534 -0.58 -18.31 16.36
CA LEU A 534 0.11 -17.83 15.15
C LEU A 534 -0.75 -17.89 13.87
N PRO A 535 -1.43 -19.01 13.51
CA PRO A 535 -2.29 -19.07 12.32
C PRO A 535 -3.42 -18.07 12.38
N ILE A 536 -4.03 -17.87 13.55
CA ILE A 536 -5.10 -16.87 13.73
C ILE A 536 -4.57 -15.48 13.47
N PHE A 537 -3.41 -15.16 14.02
CA PHE A 537 -2.75 -13.88 13.78
C PHE A 537 -2.55 -13.65 12.28
N ILE A 538 -1.94 -14.61 11.58
CA ILE A 538 -1.64 -14.49 10.15
C ILE A 538 -2.92 -14.41 9.33
N THR A 539 -3.94 -15.17 9.71
CA THR A 539 -5.25 -15.17 9.06
C THR A 539 -5.92 -13.79 9.17
N MET A 540 -5.97 -13.22 10.37
CA MET A 540 -6.54 -11.89 10.60
C MET A 540 -5.71 -10.80 9.93
N TRP A 541 -4.39 -10.87 10.04
CA TRP A 541 -3.47 -9.95 9.37
C TRP A 541 -3.70 -9.97 7.85
N ARG A 542 -3.81 -11.17 7.25
CA ARG A 542 -4.14 -11.35 5.83
C ARG A 542 -5.53 -10.78 5.52
N ALA A 543 -6.55 -11.13 6.29
CA ALA A 543 -7.90 -10.64 6.05
C ALA A 543 -7.97 -9.10 6.02
N ILE A 544 -7.29 -8.42 6.95
CA ILE A 544 -7.21 -6.95 7.00
C ILE A 544 -6.53 -6.36 5.77
N GLN A 545 -5.49 -7.02 5.24
CA GLN A 545 -4.74 -6.55 4.07
C GLN A 545 -5.44 -6.85 2.73
N ILE A 546 -6.32 -7.84 2.67
CA ILE A 546 -6.89 -8.30 1.40
C ILE A 546 -8.31 -7.79 1.19
N ILE A 547 -9.04 -7.40 2.25
CA ILE A 547 -10.42 -6.94 2.13
C ILE A 547 -10.40 -5.43 1.76
N PRO A 548 -10.90 -5.04 0.57
CA PRO A 548 -10.82 -3.65 0.11
C PRO A 548 -11.55 -2.65 1.02
N SER A 549 -12.71 -3.02 1.58
CA SER A 549 -13.47 -2.17 2.50
C SER A 549 -12.72 -1.85 3.81
N ILE A 550 -11.86 -2.77 4.26
CA ILE A 550 -11.00 -2.54 5.44
C ILE A 550 -9.82 -1.67 5.06
N LYS A 551 -9.14 -1.97 3.94
CA LYS A 551 -8.00 -1.17 3.44
C LYS A 551 -8.36 0.29 3.18
N SER A 552 -9.57 0.53 2.69
CA SER A 552 -10.07 1.86 2.36
C SER A 552 -10.64 2.63 3.55
N THR A 553 -10.79 1.97 4.70
CA THR A 553 -11.39 2.58 5.88
C THR A 553 -10.62 3.83 6.31
N GLN A 554 -11.36 4.94 6.41
CA GLN A 554 -10.92 6.18 7.02
C GLN A 554 -11.61 6.34 8.38
N TRP A 555 -10.84 6.63 9.42
CA TRP A 555 -11.37 6.90 10.76
C TRP A 555 -10.59 8.05 11.39
N LEU A 556 -11.27 9.17 11.66
CA LEU A 556 -10.66 10.37 12.27
C LEU A 556 -9.40 10.89 11.52
N GLY A 557 -9.33 10.74 10.20
CA GLY A 557 -8.15 11.11 9.40
C GLY A 557 -7.04 10.04 9.35
N ILE A 558 -7.29 8.86 9.92
CA ILE A 558 -6.41 7.68 9.87
C ILE A 558 -6.93 6.71 8.82
N ASN A 559 -6.08 6.34 7.89
CA ASN A 559 -6.32 5.31 6.89
C ASN A 559 -5.78 3.97 7.38
N PHE A 560 -6.64 2.94 7.37
CA PHE A 560 -6.28 1.62 7.91
C PHE A 560 -5.26 0.86 7.06
N GLY A 561 -5.15 1.18 5.77
CA GLY A 561 -4.11 0.69 4.87
C GLY A 561 -2.76 1.39 5.03
N SER A 562 -2.68 2.52 5.74
CA SER A 562 -1.43 3.27 5.90
C SER A 562 -0.58 2.77 7.08
N THR A 563 0.74 2.79 6.91
CA THR A 563 1.71 2.46 7.96
C THR A 563 1.86 3.63 8.93
N SER A 564 1.47 3.43 10.19
CA SER A 564 1.34 4.53 11.16
C SER A 564 2.65 5.29 11.40
N TYR A 565 3.78 4.60 11.58
CA TYR A 565 5.06 5.28 11.85
C TYR A 565 5.55 6.11 10.66
N GLN A 566 5.28 5.66 9.43
CA GLN A 566 5.64 6.38 8.20
C GLN A 566 4.81 7.66 8.09
N LYS A 567 3.50 7.57 8.34
CA LYS A 567 2.60 8.74 8.34
C LYS A 567 2.94 9.77 9.41
N VAL A 568 3.38 9.33 10.59
CA VAL A 568 3.92 10.24 11.60
C VAL A 568 5.17 10.96 11.09
N GLY A 569 6.08 10.24 10.40
CA GLY A 569 7.25 10.84 9.75
C GLY A 569 6.90 11.84 8.64
N GLU A 570 5.78 11.64 7.95
CA GLU A 570 5.20 12.56 6.96
C GLU A 570 4.47 13.78 7.59
N GLY A 571 4.49 13.93 8.93
CA GLY A 571 3.85 15.04 9.65
C GLY A 571 2.39 14.81 10.06
N GLN A 572 1.85 13.60 9.90
CA GLN A 572 0.46 13.29 10.27
C GLN A 572 0.35 12.74 11.68
N TYR A 573 0.42 13.63 12.66
CA TYR A 573 0.47 13.28 14.07
C TYR A 573 -0.78 12.58 14.61
N VAL A 574 -1.90 12.59 13.89
CA VAL A 574 -3.11 11.83 14.28
C VAL A 574 -2.81 10.33 14.41
N TYR A 575 -1.89 9.78 13.60
CA TYR A 575 -1.46 8.38 13.68
C TYR A 575 -0.72 8.04 14.99
N LEU A 576 -0.20 9.02 15.74
CA LEU A 576 0.43 8.80 17.05
C LEU A 576 -0.54 8.18 18.05
N ILE A 577 -1.82 8.53 17.99
CA ILE A 577 -2.83 8.04 18.94
C ILE A 577 -2.95 6.52 18.85
N VAL A 578 -3.13 6.00 17.62
CA VAL A 578 -3.24 4.55 17.39
C VAL A 578 -1.90 3.86 17.68
N LEU A 579 -0.78 4.47 17.31
CA LEU A 579 0.55 3.92 17.57
C LEU A 579 0.82 3.76 19.07
N ILE A 580 0.61 4.81 19.87
CA ILE A 580 0.82 4.80 21.32
C ILE A 580 -0.13 3.80 21.98
N LEU A 581 -1.41 3.80 21.60
CA LEU A 581 -2.39 2.86 22.16
C LEU A 581 -2.02 1.41 21.85
N ALA A 582 -1.59 1.11 20.63
CA ALA A 582 -1.14 -0.22 20.24
C ALA A 582 0.10 -0.68 21.03
N ILE A 583 1.10 0.19 21.20
CA ILE A 583 2.29 -0.07 22.01
C ILE A 583 1.91 -0.31 23.47
N LEU A 584 1.11 0.58 24.08
CA LEU A 584 0.71 0.47 25.48
C LEU A 584 -0.03 -0.84 25.74
N ILE A 585 -1.03 -1.16 24.93
CA ILE A 585 -1.79 -2.41 25.06
C ILE A 585 -0.91 -3.64 24.81
N GLN A 586 0.01 -3.59 23.85
CA GLN A 586 0.98 -4.66 23.60
C GLN A 586 1.90 -4.90 24.81
N LEU A 587 2.43 -3.83 25.41
CA LEU A 587 3.26 -3.91 26.61
C LEU A 587 2.47 -4.44 27.80
N ILE A 588 1.27 -3.91 28.06
CA ILE A 588 0.41 -4.35 29.19
C ILE A 588 0.05 -5.83 29.01
N SER A 589 -0.42 -6.24 27.83
CA SER A 589 -0.85 -7.61 27.56
C SER A 589 0.30 -8.63 27.67
N SER A 590 1.53 -8.22 27.31
CA SER A 590 2.70 -9.10 27.38
C SER A 590 3.38 -9.13 28.76
N LEU A 591 3.39 -7.99 29.47
CA LEU A 591 4.02 -7.88 30.80
C LEU A 591 3.13 -8.40 31.93
N LEU A 592 1.81 -8.28 31.81
CA LEU A 592 0.87 -8.71 32.86
C LEU A 592 1.04 -10.19 33.26
N PRO A 593 1.16 -11.17 32.33
CA PRO A 593 1.45 -12.56 32.69
C PRO A 593 2.76 -12.71 33.48
N ILE A 594 3.81 -11.98 33.09
CA ILE A 594 5.13 -12.01 33.75
C ILE A 594 5.01 -11.47 35.18
N LEU A 595 4.35 -10.32 35.36
CA LEU A 595 4.16 -9.67 36.66
C LEU A 595 3.37 -10.54 37.64
N LEU A 596 2.28 -11.15 37.18
CA LEU A 596 1.45 -12.05 38.01
C LEU A 596 2.20 -13.31 38.43
N ASN A 597 3.07 -13.82 37.56
CA ASN A 597 3.89 -14.99 37.87
C ASN A 597 5.03 -14.66 38.85
N ARG A 598 5.68 -13.49 38.71
CA ARG A 598 6.82 -13.07 39.55
C ARG A 598 6.48 -12.98 41.04
N LYS A 599 5.27 -12.51 41.39
CA LYS A 599 4.81 -12.41 42.79
C LYS A 599 4.81 -13.76 43.52
N ARG A 600 4.73 -14.90 42.83
CA ARG A 600 4.70 -16.24 43.45
C ARG A 600 6.07 -16.84 43.76
N PHE A 601 7.15 -16.37 43.14
CA PHE A 601 8.47 -17.03 43.23
C PHE A 601 9.44 -16.42 44.25
N LYS A 602 9.13 -15.23 44.78
CA LYS A 602 9.98 -14.53 45.76
C LYS A 602 10.17 -15.31 47.08
N GLU A 603 9.27 -16.25 47.39
CA GLU A 603 9.22 -16.91 48.70
C GLU A 603 10.01 -18.25 48.79
N ARG A 604 10.52 -18.83 47.68
CA ARG A 604 11.08 -20.22 47.71
C ARG A 604 12.25 -20.53 46.76
N THR A 605 13.31 -19.71 46.67
CA THR A 605 14.42 -19.95 45.72
C THR A 605 15.82 -19.60 46.24
N SER A 606 16.81 -20.46 45.95
CA SER A 606 18.24 -20.24 46.27
C SER A 606 18.92 -19.26 45.29
N ILE A 607 20.13 -18.78 45.62
CA ILE A 607 20.87 -17.76 44.84
C ILE A 607 21.10 -18.19 43.37
N ALA A 608 21.56 -19.42 43.14
CA ALA A 608 21.79 -19.95 41.79
C ALA A 608 20.48 -20.12 40.99
N GLN A 609 19.39 -20.50 41.66
CA GLN A 609 18.06 -20.60 41.04
C GLN A 609 17.52 -19.22 40.63
N ARG A 610 17.77 -18.18 41.43
CA ARG A 610 17.41 -16.80 41.11
C ARG A 610 18.12 -16.30 39.85
N GLN A 611 19.38 -16.69 39.61
CA GLN A 611 20.11 -16.29 38.40
C GLN A 611 19.56 -16.95 37.13
N ALA A 612 19.20 -18.24 37.18
CA ALA A 612 18.54 -18.92 36.07
C ALA A 612 17.15 -18.30 35.76
N LEU A 613 16.37 -17.98 36.78
CA LEU A 613 15.09 -17.28 36.61
C LEU A 613 15.26 -15.87 36.03
N LYS A 614 16.28 -15.11 36.46
CA LYS A 614 16.61 -13.80 35.86
C LYS A 614 16.97 -13.92 34.38
N LYS A 615 17.74 -14.95 33.98
CA LYS A 615 18.06 -15.22 32.57
C LYS A 615 16.79 -15.45 31.76
N GLN A 616 15.86 -16.26 32.27
CA GLN A 616 14.56 -16.50 31.64
C GLN A 616 13.70 -15.22 31.53
N GLU A 617 13.61 -14.43 32.61
CA GLU A 617 12.89 -13.14 32.60
C GLU A 617 13.50 -12.17 31.58
N ARG A 618 14.82 -12.08 31.49
CA ARG A 618 15.52 -11.24 30.49
C ARG A 618 15.15 -11.64 29.07
N THR A 619 15.15 -12.93 28.74
CA THR A 619 14.74 -13.43 27.42
C THR A 619 13.29 -13.06 27.12
N GLN A 620 12.39 -13.17 28.11
CA GLN A 620 10.99 -12.77 27.94
C GLN A 620 10.87 -11.27 27.67
N HIS A 621 11.58 -10.41 28.41
CA HIS A 621 11.58 -8.96 28.18
C HIS A 621 12.13 -8.58 26.79
N ILE A 622 13.20 -9.24 26.33
CA ILE A 622 13.72 -9.04 24.97
C ILE A 622 12.63 -9.36 23.93
N MET A 623 11.93 -10.49 24.09
CA MET A 623 10.82 -10.84 23.20
C MET A 623 9.70 -9.80 23.23
N VAL A 624 9.34 -9.25 24.40
CA VAL A 624 8.35 -8.17 24.48
C VAL A 624 8.79 -6.95 23.67
N ILE A 625 10.07 -6.55 23.77
CA ILE A 625 10.61 -5.42 22.99
C ILE A 625 10.53 -5.72 21.48
N VAL A 626 10.99 -6.90 21.05
CA VAL A 626 10.97 -7.31 19.64
C VAL A 626 9.54 -7.32 19.08
N PHE A 627 8.58 -7.89 19.80
CA PHE A 627 7.18 -7.88 19.37
C PHE A 627 6.57 -6.47 19.38
N THR A 628 7.00 -5.60 20.28
CA THR A 628 6.55 -4.20 20.30
C THR A 628 7.07 -3.45 19.07
N LEU A 629 8.34 -3.64 18.68
CA LEU A 629 8.89 -3.10 17.44
C LEU A 629 8.13 -3.63 16.21
N PHE A 630 7.74 -4.90 16.23
CA PHE A 630 6.93 -5.50 15.17
C PHE A 630 5.56 -4.84 15.01
N VAL A 631 4.88 -4.49 16.12
CA VAL A 631 3.61 -3.78 16.10
C VAL A 631 3.72 -2.39 15.48
N ILE A 632 4.84 -1.69 15.70
CA ILE A 632 5.09 -0.35 15.15
C ILE A 632 5.16 -0.35 13.62
N MET A 633 5.67 -1.43 13.03
CA MET A 633 5.85 -1.55 11.57
C MET A 633 4.55 -1.83 10.80
N PHE A 634 3.44 -2.10 11.48
CA PHE A 634 2.18 -2.46 10.84
C PHE A 634 1.33 -1.25 10.41
N THR A 635 0.38 -1.53 9.51
CA THR A 635 -0.66 -0.57 9.13
C THR A 635 -1.63 -0.32 10.28
N ALA A 636 -2.28 0.85 10.28
CA ALA A 636 -3.19 1.25 11.35
C ALA A 636 -4.33 0.23 11.57
N GLY A 637 -4.88 -0.37 10.51
CA GLY A 637 -5.93 -1.40 10.64
C GLY A 637 -5.44 -2.66 11.38
N VAL A 638 -4.21 -3.09 11.11
CA VAL A 638 -3.60 -4.23 11.81
C VAL A 638 -3.29 -3.88 13.28
N GLN A 639 -2.89 -2.64 13.57
CA GLN A 639 -2.67 -2.16 14.93
C GLN A 639 -3.97 -2.13 15.75
N ILE A 640 -5.10 -1.75 15.15
CA ILE A 640 -6.42 -1.79 15.81
C ILE A 640 -6.82 -3.23 16.16
N TYR A 641 -6.63 -4.17 15.24
CA TYR A 641 -6.78 -5.59 15.54
C TYR A 641 -5.87 -6.05 16.68
N TRP A 642 -4.63 -5.55 16.71
CA TRP A 642 -3.66 -5.86 17.76
C TRP A 642 -4.12 -5.35 19.13
N ILE A 643 -4.70 -4.15 19.19
CA ILE A 643 -5.29 -3.57 20.41
C ILE A 643 -6.38 -4.50 20.95
N PHE A 644 -7.33 -4.93 20.12
CA PHE A 644 -8.39 -5.83 20.56
C PHE A 644 -7.86 -7.20 21.00
N THR A 645 -6.88 -7.72 20.27
CA THR A 645 -6.15 -8.94 20.65
C THR A 645 -5.49 -8.80 22.02
N GLY A 646 -4.83 -7.67 22.29
CA GLY A 646 -4.15 -7.40 23.55
C GLY A 646 -5.14 -7.26 24.71
N ILE A 647 -6.25 -6.55 24.52
CA ILE A 647 -7.35 -6.45 25.49
C ILE A 647 -7.90 -7.84 25.82
N PHE A 648 -8.19 -8.65 24.80
CA PHE A 648 -8.63 -10.04 25.01
C PHE A 648 -7.60 -10.84 25.81
N THR A 649 -6.31 -10.69 25.51
CA THR A 649 -5.23 -11.38 26.21
C THR A 649 -5.13 -10.97 27.68
N ILE A 650 -5.33 -9.69 27.99
CA ILE A 650 -5.41 -9.17 29.36
C ILE A 650 -6.57 -9.83 30.11
N ILE A 651 -7.77 -9.81 29.52
CA ILE A 651 -8.97 -10.42 30.10
C ILE A 651 -8.76 -11.92 30.31
N GLN A 652 -8.27 -12.64 29.29
CA GLN A 652 -7.96 -14.07 29.35
C GLN A 652 -6.97 -14.37 30.48
N THR A 653 -5.92 -13.54 30.64
CA THR A 653 -4.92 -13.70 31.70
C THR A 653 -5.54 -13.53 33.09
N LEU A 654 -6.39 -12.51 33.28
CA LEU A 654 -7.08 -12.25 34.55
C LEU A 654 -8.11 -13.35 34.87
N VAL A 655 -8.87 -13.81 33.87
CA VAL A 655 -9.80 -14.93 34.01
C VAL A 655 -9.03 -16.19 34.44
N MET A 656 -7.96 -16.54 33.74
CA MET A 656 -7.14 -17.69 34.10
C MET A 656 -6.52 -17.54 35.49
N TRP A 657 -6.11 -16.34 35.88
CA TRP A 657 -5.61 -16.07 37.23
C TRP A 657 -6.67 -16.32 38.31
N ARG A 658 -7.93 -15.93 38.08
CA ARG A 658 -9.05 -16.25 38.98
C ARG A 658 -9.39 -17.74 38.98
N VAL A 659 -9.51 -18.37 37.81
CA VAL A 659 -9.85 -19.79 37.66
C VAL A 659 -8.85 -20.68 38.39
N LYS A 660 -7.55 -20.35 38.37
CA LYS A 660 -6.51 -21.10 39.10
C LYS A 660 -6.75 -21.18 40.61
N LYS A 661 -7.46 -20.21 41.21
CA LYS A 661 -7.74 -20.19 42.65
C LYS A 661 -8.89 -21.13 43.05
N THR A 662 -9.74 -21.51 42.10
CA THR A 662 -10.90 -22.39 42.34
C THR A 662 -10.48 -23.79 42.76
N GLN A 663 -11.33 -24.47 43.53
CA GLN A 663 -11.08 -25.86 43.94
C GLN A 663 -11.06 -26.81 42.74
N TRP A 664 -12.00 -26.64 41.81
CA TRP A 664 -12.06 -27.41 40.56
C TRP A 664 -10.73 -27.43 39.79
N PHE A 665 -10.06 -26.27 39.70
CA PHE A 665 -8.78 -26.19 39.01
C PHE A 665 -7.68 -26.93 39.78
N LYS A 666 -7.63 -26.76 41.11
CA LYS A 666 -6.65 -27.44 41.97
C LYS A 666 -6.80 -28.96 41.92
N GLU A 667 -8.03 -29.47 41.91
CA GLU A 667 -8.32 -30.90 41.82
C GLU A 667 -7.92 -31.52 40.49
N ARG A 668 -8.00 -30.76 39.39
CA ARG A 668 -7.77 -31.30 38.03
C ARG A 668 -6.38 -31.01 37.46
N TYR A 669 -5.78 -29.88 37.82
CA TYR A 669 -4.60 -29.32 37.15
C TYR A 669 -3.46 -28.91 38.10
N SER A 670 -3.59 -29.07 39.43
CA SER A 670 -2.45 -28.86 40.33
C SER A 670 -1.33 -29.88 40.09
N LEU A 671 -0.10 -29.56 40.52
CA LEU A 671 1.01 -30.51 40.47
C LEU A 671 0.71 -31.85 41.17
N LYS A 672 -0.07 -31.81 42.27
CA LYS A 672 -0.52 -33.03 42.97
C LYS A 672 -1.49 -33.84 42.13
N ALA A 673 -2.46 -33.18 41.50
CA ALA A 673 -3.45 -33.83 40.64
C ALA A 673 -2.81 -34.44 39.38
N LEU A 674 -1.87 -33.72 38.77
CA LEU A 674 -1.15 -34.17 37.57
C LEU A 674 -0.18 -35.31 37.85
N ALA A 675 0.46 -35.35 39.02
CA ALA A 675 1.35 -36.44 39.40
C ALA A 675 0.62 -37.75 39.76
N ARG A 676 -0.69 -37.70 40.02
CA ARG A 676 -1.53 -38.88 40.33
C ARG A 676 -2.05 -39.59 39.08
N LYS A 677 -1.97 -38.96 37.91
CA LYS A 677 -2.49 -39.45 36.63
C LYS A 677 -1.38 -39.91 35.71
#